data_AF-A0A1J1J0J2-F1
#
_entry.id   AF-A0A1J1J0J2-F1
#
_cell.length_a   1.000
_cell.length_b   1.000
_cell.length_c   1.000
_cell.angle_alpha   90.00
_cell.angle_beta   90.00
_cell.angle_gamma   90.00
#
_symmetry.space_group_name_H-M   'P 1'
#
loop_
_entity.id
_entity.type
_entity.pdbx_description
1 polymer ?
#
loop_
_entity_poly.entity_id
_entity_poly.type
_entity_poly.pdbx_seq_one_letter_code
_entity_poly.pdbx_strand_id
1 'polypeptide(L)'
;MFSNNEDRNETKLRSFTFPEKVNFLNKSAVIINRRAPKYTSFNNLSGDDLQLHMRLESKDWHMIVVLHHGLFSRKQIIDALYNIVKDKLFAPMGYERNGEFDTFLIVDQSDALKRLFENQLKIYIGDTVLPLMVQLTVSPNNQLHNPRLIDLLHADITQKINQAKQKDINTEVFDLSHYCESSKYVIISLSNRICLNILIVQMNRIAKLKAEFSLFDFSNNDIQTLEPFEKLYGFQMKVLNLQNNQIRDLNELRYLRNLNIVELSLDGNRFINTTDITRKVQSMISTVKVLNGNQIEVEMTASTSQMKDDKKISFNFNAYKAQGNEPIVKFSEGIFFTASKAHTFEKLLSSYLNLKRDNWWSKVTIEHNKRYEKEEIIEEIQKLFPNVPFFPCYYKRLGNRDEFYLYKNFDALKLLMERRLIHEMPDCQKITFQLSLGVAAFEDGQVNWQHKISYVLSQRIIGDTLDLNGFIHDPKFSKIILPINTKFTLNYIFDHARKQNNQITKIYIQNNGITSLDCLRKSFFTHSKVVTLDLRNNKILCLSGMSFLCSLKEIFLDGNPICEMFSNPKSYIEEVKQYFPGAEKIDGRVINRSLQMVSFQNFLITRKASVMVNAFLSNFFKLFDSMERHRVLEFYSDQSIFTMSVNFNPEHFSMTQRAETATQIQNYGKYSRNLLYIANFSKTVDNIHVGLTNIAKVFNGLNRTSHDFESFSIDVPLYHPTSMIVITVTGIFEEHGLHLNKFDLFLGFTRTFILHPLPENKFFISNDQMFVHSFAPAQKDLWMNNKRKIINENEENHHEDISVTPLEEKTMKLILFQKLTELKKEECLRILEESFWNIKVSLATFNSLINTCGIADDKFNFQ
;
A
#
# COMPACT_ATOMS: atom_id res chain seq x y z
N MET A 1 2.77 -39.10 -6.82
CA MET A 1 2.82 -39.42 -8.27
C MET A 1 1.96 -38.46 -9.14
N PHE A 2 1.81 -37.17 -8.77
CA PHE A 2 1.11 -36.18 -9.60
C PHE A 2 1.89 -34.85 -9.63
N SER A 3 3.12 -34.85 -10.15
CA SER A 3 3.93 -33.63 -10.26
C SER A 3 4.66 -33.44 -11.60
N ASN A 4 4.39 -34.24 -12.63
CA ASN A 4 5.14 -34.16 -13.91
C ASN A 4 4.26 -33.96 -15.17
N ASN A 5 3.03 -33.44 -15.03
CA ASN A 5 2.12 -33.23 -16.17
C ASN A 5 1.97 -31.76 -16.61
N GLU A 6 2.43 -30.78 -15.83
CA GLU A 6 2.26 -29.35 -16.14
C GLU A 6 3.13 -28.91 -17.34
N ASP A 7 4.42 -29.29 -17.37
CA ASP A 7 5.31 -28.98 -18.50
C ASP A 7 4.97 -29.73 -19.79
N ARG A 8 4.38 -30.92 -19.70
CA ARG A 8 4.03 -31.73 -20.89
C ARG A 8 2.88 -31.14 -21.70
N ASN A 9 1.96 -30.39 -21.07
CA ASN A 9 0.83 -29.79 -21.76
C ASN A 9 1.19 -28.45 -22.44
N GLU A 10 2.01 -27.61 -21.79
CA GLU A 10 2.54 -26.40 -22.44
C GLU A 10 3.46 -26.72 -23.63
N THR A 11 4.27 -27.77 -23.54
CA THR A 11 5.20 -28.16 -24.61
C THR A 11 4.47 -28.74 -25.82
N LYS A 12 3.32 -29.40 -25.64
CA LYS A 12 2.46 -29.89 -26.75
C LYS A 12 1.74 -28.74 -27.47
N LEU A 13 1.29 -27.71 -26.74
CA LEU A 13 0.58 -26.55 -27.29
C LEU A 13 1.46 -25.65 -28.18
N ARG A 14 2.79 -25.60 -27.96
CA ARG A 14 3.74 -24.83 -28.79
C ARG A 14 3.92 -25.36 -30.22
N SER A 15 3.38 -26.54 -30.54
CA SER A 15 3.62 -27.24 -31.81
C SER A 15 2.46 -27.22 -32.81
N PHE A 16 1.39 -26.47 -32.54
CA PHE A 16 0.30 -26.27 -33.50
C PHE A 16 0.76 -25.34 -34.64
N THR A 17 0.92 -25.92 -35.82
CA THR A 17 1.19 -25.19 -37.08
C THR A 17 -0.03 -25.34 -37.99
N PHE A 18 -0.55 -24.22 -38.48
CA PHE A 18 -1.67 -24.20 -39.43
C PHE A 18 -1.25 -24.84 -40.77
N PRO A 19 -2.19 -25.48 -41.49
CA PRO A 19 -1.93 -25.91 -42.87
C PRO A 19 -1.51 -24.69 -43.72
N GLU A 20 -0.40 -24.79 -44.44
CA GLU A 20 0.10 -23.70 -45.28
C GLU A 20 -0.93 -23.31 -46.36
N LYS A 21 -1.17 -21.99 -46.49
CA LYS A 21 -1.88 -21.30 -47.57
C LYS A 21 -3.02 -22.09 -48.23
N VAL A 22 -4.23 -21.91 -47.72
CA VAL A 22 -5.44 -22.33 -48.45
C VAL A 22 -5.57 -21.46 -49.71
N ASN A 23 -5.31 -22.06 -50.87
CA ASN A 23 -5.54 -21.44 -52.17
C ASN A 23 -7.07 -21.41 -52.42
N PHE A 24 -7.74 -20.31 -52.08
CA PHE A 24 -9.18 -20.11 -52.33
C PHE A 24 -9.51 -19.84 -53.81
N LEU A 25 -8.88 -20.57 -54.73
CA LEU A 25 -9.15 -20.47 -56.17
C LEU A 25 -10.55 -21.02 -56.54
N ASN A 26 -11.23 -21.72 -55.63
CA ASN A 26 -12.61 -22.17 -55.80
C ASN A 26 -13.58 -21.37 -54.93
N LYS A 27 -14.62 -20.80 -55.57
CA LYS A 27 -15.70 -19.98 -54.98
C LYS A 27 -16.67 -20.77 -54.06
N SER A 28 -16.21 -21.83 -53.41
CA SER A 28 -17.06 -22.80 -52.74
C SER A 28 -17.04 -22.60 -51.23
N ALA A 29 -18.21 -22.49 -50.61
CA ALA A 29 -18.34 -22.22 -49.17
C ALA A 29 -17.94 -23.41 -48.29
N VAL A 30 -17.88 -24.63 -48.84
CA VAL A 30 -17.59 -25.87 -48.10
C VAL A 30 -16.55 -26.71 -48.83
N ILE A 31 -15.52 -27.14 -48.10
CA ILE A 31 -14.45 -28.03 -48.58
C ILE A 31 -14.36 -29.26 -47.66
N ILE A 32 -14.40 -30.48 -48.23
CA ILE A 32 -14.30 -31.73 -47.46
C ILE A 32 -12.99 -32.45 -47.80
N ASN A 33 -12.13 -32.68 -46.80
CA ASN A 33 -10.89 -33.45 -46.94
C ASN A 33 -11.09 -34.88 -46.42
N ARG A 34 -11.68 -35.78 -47.21
CA ARG A 34 -11.55 -37.22 -46.91
C ARG A 34 -10.25 -37.75 -47.51
N ARG A 35 -9.63 -38.74 -46.87
CA ARG A 35 -8.50 -39.52 -47.45
C ARG A 35 -8.98 -40.29 -48.70
N ALA A 36 -9.18 -39.58 -49.81
CA ALA A 36 -9.23 -40.01 -51.21
C ALA A 36 -9.44 -38.75 -52.09
N PRO A 37 -8.80 -38.65 -53.27
CA PRO A 37 -8.65 -37.39 -54.00
C PRO A 37 -9.93 -37.07 -54.75
N LYS A 38 -10.75 -36.16 -54.22
CA LYS A 38 -11.70 -35.33 -54.98
C LYS A 38 -12.23 -34.25 -54.03
N TYR A 39 -11.74 -33.03 -54.22
CA TYR A 39 -12.36 -31.84 -53.67
C TYR A 39 -13.75 -31.70 -54.30
N THR A 40 -14.79 -32.14 -53.59
CA THR A 40 -16.17 -31.84 -53.99
C THR A 40 -16.63 -30.60 -53.24
N SER A 41 -16.77 -29.51 -53.99
CA SER A 41 -17.43 -28.29 -53.54
C SER A 41 -18.94 -28.52 -53.46
N PHE A 42 -19.54 -28.34 -52.28
CA PHE A 42 -20.99 -28.36 -52.13
C PHE A 42 -21.48 -26.94 -51.87
N ASN A 43 -22.24 -26.38 -52.80
CA ASN A 43 -22.94 -25.11 -52.60
C ASN A 43 -24.38 -25.43 -52.15
N ASN A 44 -24.74 -25.03 -50.92
CA ASN A 44 -26.06 -25.13 -50.30
C ASN A 44 -26.58 -26.55 -49.97
N LEU A 45 -26.13 -27.12 -48.84
CA LEU A 45 -26.77 -28.28 -48.22
C LEU A 45 -27.78 -27.83 -47.14
N SER A 46 -28.91 -28.52 -47.07
CA SER A 46 -29.88 -28.37 -45.97
C SER A 46 -29.39 -29.05 -44.69
N GLY A 47 -29.91 -28.62 -43.52
CA GLY A 47 -29.49 -29.11 -42.20
C GLY A 47 -29.64 -30.62 -41.99
N ASP A 48 -30.52 -31.28 -42.74
CA ASP A 48 -30.81 -32.72 -42.63
C ASP A 48 -29.95 -33.55 -43.60
N ASP A 49 -29.61 -33.02 -44.78
CA ASP A 49 -28.68 -33.65 -45.73
C ASP A 49 -27.24 -33.73 -45.17
N LEU A 50 -26.87 -32.76 -44.32
CA LEU A 50 -25.60 -32.70 -43.60
C LEU A 50 -25.44 -33.87 -42.62
N GLN A 51 -26.50 -34.29 -41.91
CA GLN A 51 -26.44 -35.44 -41.01
C GLN A 51 -26.38 -36.78 -41.76
N LEU A 52 -27.08 -36.88 -42.90
CA LEU A 52 -27.15 -38.12 -43.67
C LEU A 52 -25.85 -38.38 -44.47
N HIS A 53 -25.17 -37.34 -44.97
CA HIS A 53 -23.93 -37.46 -45.75
C HIS A 53 -22.65 -37.38 -44.91
N MET A 54 -22.69 -36.72 -43.76
CA MET A 54 -21.54 -36.55 -42.88
C MET A 54 -21.75 -37.35 -41.60
N ARG A 55 -21.23 -38.59 -41.57
CA ARG A 55 -20.76 -39.21 -40.33
C ARG A 55 -19.58 -38.39 -39.80
N LEU A 56 -19.82 -37.18 -39.31
CA LEU A 56 -18.80 -36.39 -38.60
C LEU A 56 -18.52 -37.15 -37.30
N GLU A 57 -17.36 -37.79 -37.21
CA GLU A 57 -16.94 -38.38 -35.95
C GLU A 57 -16.66 -37.24 -34.97
N SER A 58 -17.02 -37.40 -33.69
CA SER A 58 -16.85 -36.39 -32.63
C SER A 58 -15.39 -35.97 -32.38
N LYS A 59 -14.43 -36.53 -33.13
CA LYS A 59 -13.00 -36.31 -32.98
C LYS A 59 -12.37 -35.53 -34.15
N ASP A 60 -13.14 -35.23 -35.19
CA ASP A 60 -12.63 -34.54 -36.36
C ASP A 60 -12.48 -33.04 -36.10
N TRP A 61 -11.38 -32.47 -36.57
CA TRP A 61 -11.16 -31.03 -36.55
C TRP A 61 -11.79 -30.38 -37.78
N HIS A 62 -12.36 -29.20 -37.58
CA HIS A 62 -12.95 -28.38 -38.63
C HIS A 62 -12.34 -26.99 -38.56
N MET A 63 -12.04 -26.39 -39.72
CA MET A 63 -11.55 -25.02 -39.82
C MET A 63 -12.65 -24.12 -40.37
N ILE A 64 -12.82 -22.97 -39.75
CA ILE A 64 -13.75 -21.93 -40.19
C ILE A 64 -12.93 -20.70 -40.56
N VAL A 65 -13.31 -20.09 -41.67
CA VAL A 65 -12.70 -18.88 -42.23
C VAL A 65 -13.77 -17.81 -42.35
N VAL A 66 -13.50 -16.63 -41.80
CA VAL A 66 -14.39 -15.46 -41.84
C VAL A 66 -13.79 -14.43 -42.78
N LEU A 67 -14.43 -14.15 -43.91
CA LEU A 67 -13.97 -13.13 -44.85
C LEU A 67 -14.52 -11.76 -44.43
N HIS A 68 -13.65 -10.80 -44.12
CA HIS A 68 -14.06 -9.49 -43.59
C HIS A 68 -13.33 -8.29 -44.19
N HIS A 69 -12.29 -8.51 -45.02
CA HIS A 69 -11.53 -7.46 -45.73
C HIS A 69 -10.95 -6.36 -44.84
N GLY A 70 -10.62 -6.69 -43.59
CA GLY A 70 -10.03 -5.77 -42.62
C GLY A 70 -11.01 -4.79 -41.99
N LEU A 71 -12.31 -4.89 -42.33
CA LEU A 71 -13.33 -3.91 -41.92
C LEU A 71 -13.86 -4.14 -40.51
N PHE A 72 -13.72 -5.34 -39.96
CA PHE A 72 -14.33 -5.73 -38.69
C PHE A 72 -13.29 -6.15 -37.65
N SER A 73 -13.57 -5.82 -36.39
CA SER A 73 -12.76 -6.26 -35.26
C SER A 73 -13.03 -7.72 -34.91
N ARG A 74 -12.02 -8.37 -34.31
CA ARG A 74 -12.13 -9.73 -33.75
C ARG A 74 -13.36 -9.89 -32.85
N LYS A 75 -13.63 -8.90 -31.98
CA LYS A 75 -14.79 -8.91 -31.08
C LYS A 75 -16.11 -8.97 -31.84
N GLN A 76 -16.30 -8.09 -32.83
CA GLN A 76 -17.54 -8.08 -33.64
C GLN A 76 -17.77 -9.40 -34.38
N ILE A 77 -16.69 -10.03 -34.88
CA ILE A 77 -16.76 -11.33 -35.55
C ILE A 77 -17.16 -12.43 -34.56
N ILE A 78 -16.51 -12.48 -33.40
CA ILE A 78 -16.79 -13.46 -32.35
C ILE A 78 -18.23 -13.31 -31.85
N ASP A 79 -18.69 -12.09 -31.57
CA ASP A 79 -20.04 -11.81 -31.11
C ASP A 79 -21.08 -12.27 -32.15
N ALA A 80 -20.84 -11.99 -33.43
CA ALA A 80 -21.71 -12.44 -34.52
C ALA A 80 -21.77 -13.97 -34.64
N LEU A 81 -20.66 -14.67 -34.43
CA LEU A 81 -20.62 -16.14 -34.40
C LEU A 81 -21.41 -16.70 -33.21
N TYR A 82 -21.19 -16.18 -31.99
CA TYR A 82 -21.93 -16.64 -30.81
C TYR A 82 -23.44 -16.32 -30.89
N ASN A 83 -23.83 -15.24 -31.58
CA ASN A 83 -25.25 -14.92 -31.83
C ASN A 83 -25.97 -15.95 -32.71
N ILE A 84 -25.24 -16.62 -33.61
CA ILE A 84 -25.80 -17.69 -34.45
C ILE A 84 -25.86 -19.01 -33.68
N VAL A 85 -24.76 -19.35 -33.01
CA VAL A 85 -24.64 -20.64 -32.33
C VAL A 85 -25.53 -20.72 -31.09
N LYS A 86 -25.75 -19.59 -30.40
CA LYS A 86 -26.64 -19.42 -29.26
C LYS A 86 -26.37 -20.40 -28.11
N ASP A 87 -27.18 -21.45 -28.02
CA ASP A 87 -27.28 -22.38 -26.90
C ASP A 87 -26.42 -23.64 -27.07
N LYS A 88 -25.64 -23.73 -28.14
CA LYS A 88 -24.75 -24.88 -28.41
C LYS A 88 -23.32 -24.60 -27.95
N LEU A 89 -22.55 -25.66 -27.65
CA LEU A 89 -21.16 -25.55 -27.25
C LEU A 89 -20.34 -24.97 -28.41
N PHE A 90 -19.70 -23.83 -28.18
CA PHE A 90 -18.80 -23.20 -29.15
C PHE A 90 -17.58 -22.66 -28.42
N ALA A 91 -16.43 -23.29 -28.66
CA ALA A 91 -15.15 -22.92 -28.11
C ALA A 91 -14.08 -23.02 -29.20
N PRO A 92 -13.98 -21.99 -30.07
CA PRO A 92 -12.95 -21.92 -31.11
C PRO A 92 -11.54 -21.96 -30.54
N MET A 93 -10.62 -22.62 -31.23
CA MET A 93 -9.22 -22.72 -30.85
C MET A 93 -8.32 -22.16 -31.95
N GLY A 94 -7.20 -21.55 -31.55
CA GLY A 94 -6.19 -21.03 -32.49
C GLY A 94 -6.75 -19.95 -33.41
N TYR A 95 -7.37 -18.92 -32.85
CA TYR A 95 -7.89 -17.82 -33.67
C TYR A 95 -6.74 -16.99 -34.25
N GLU A 96 -6.63 -16.96 -35.58
CA GLU A 96 -5.64 -16.18 -36.30
C GLU A 96 -6.33 -15.08 -37.11
N ARG A 97 -5.78 -13.87 -37.00
CA ARG A 97 -6.27 -12.70 -37.72
C ARG A 97 -5.38 -12.43 -38.92
N ASN A 98 -5.93 -12.49 -40.13
CA ASN A 98 -5.27 -12.03 -41.33
C ASN A 98 -5.96 -10.76 -41.82
N GLY A 99 -5.21 -9.88 -42.49
CA GLY A 99 -5.71 -8.55 -42.89
C GLY A 99 -7.04 -8.58 -43.65
N GLU A 100 -7.31 -9.66 -44.39
CA GLU A 100 -8.53 -9.83 -45.19
C GLU A 100 -9.53 -10.84 -44.60
N PHE A 101 -9.08 -11.74 -43.70
CA PHE A 101 -9.89 -12.86 -43.21
C PHE A 101 -9.36 -13.42 -41.89
N ASP A 102 -10.23 -14.05 -41.11
CA ASP A 102 -9.84 -14.68 -39.84
C ASP A 102 -10.07 -16.19 -39.91
N THR A 103 -9.20 -16.98 -39.27
CA THR A 103 -9.28 -18.44 -39.25
C THR A 103 -9.27 -18.99 -37.84
N PHE A 104 -10.02 -20.06 -37.59
CA PHE A 104 -9.99 -20.77 -36.32
C PHE A 104 -10.44 -22.22 -36.49
N LEU A 105 -10.15 -23.03 -35.47
CA LEU A 105 -10.47 -24.46 -35.44
C LEU A 105 -11.56 -24.77 -34.41
N ILE A 106 -12.40 -25.75 -34.72
CA ILE A 106 -13.33 -26.38 -33.77
C ILE A 106 -13.19 -27.90 -33.84
N VAL A 107 -13.44 -28.56 -32.71
CA VAL A 107 -13.45 -30.03 -32.58
C VAL A 107 -14.56 -30.40 -31.62
N ASP A 108 -15.27 -31.50 -31.89
CA ASP A 108 -16.38 -31.99 -31.05
C ASP A 108 -17.50 -30.95 -30.79
N GLN A 109 -17.78 -30.11 -31.80
CA GLN A 109 -18.76 -29.01 -31.74
C GLN A 109 -19.72 -29.06 -32.93
N SER A 110 -20.14 -30.27 -33.31
CA SER A 110 -20.98 -30.54 -34.49
C SER A 110 -22.32 -29.78 -34.47
N ASP A 111 -22.90 -29.57 -33.28
CA ASP A 111 -24.13 -28.78 -33.13
C ASP A 111 -23.93 -27.29 -33.46
N ALA A 112 -22.80 -26.71 -33.05
CA ALA A 112 -22.47 -25.33 -33.39
C ALA A 112 -22.23 -25.17 -34.89
N LEU A 113 -21.54 -26.14 -35.48
CA LEU A 113 -21.31 -26.20 -36.91
C LEU A 113 -22.64 -26.31 -37.67
N LYS A 114 -23.57 -27.17 -37.23
CA LYS A 114 -24.92 -27.29 -37.80
C LYS A 114 -25.66 -25.95 -37.80
N ARG A 115 -25.59 -25.17 -36.70
CA ARG A 115 -26.18 -23.82 -36.62
C ARG A 115 -25.61 -22.86 -37.66
N LEU A 116 -24.29 -22.90 -37.90
CA LEU A 116 -23.65 -22.07 -38.93
C LEU A 116 -24.15 -22.44 -40.34
N PHE A 117 -24.32 -23.74 -40.61
CA PHE A 117 -24.88 -24.22 -41.88
C PHE A 117 -26.36 -23.84 -42.05
N GLU A 118 -27.17 -23.98 -41.00
CA GLU A 118 -28.57 -23.52 -40.98
C GLU A 118 -28.65 -22.01 -41.29
N ASN A 119 -27.66 -21.23 -40.85
CA ASN A 119 -27.53 -19.81 -41.15
C ASN A 119 -26.82 -19.52 -42.50
N GLN A 120 -26.82 -20.48 -43.42
CA GLN A 120 -26.25 -20.39 -44.76
C GLN A 120 -24.77 -19.96 -44.80
N LEU A 121 -24.00 -20.29 -43.75
CA LEU A 121 -22.60 -19.91 -43.61
C LEU A 121 -22.37 -18.40 -43.79
N LYS A 122 -23.25 -17.60 -43.21
CA LYS A 122 -23.14 -16.14 -43.18
C LYS A 122 -23.22 -15.63 -41.76
N ILE A 123 -22.45 -14.60 -41.45
CA ILE A 123 -22.63 -13.81 -40.23
C ILE A 123 -23.02 -12.38 -40.59
N TYR A 124 -23.74 -11.74 -39.68
CA TYR A 124 -24.26 -10.39 -39.86
C TYR A 124 -23.64 -9.48 -38.81
N ILE A 125 -23.00 -8.39 -39.26
CA ILE A 125 -22.46 -7.34 -38.40
C ILE A 125 -23.05 -6.01 -38.86
N GLY A 126 -24.04 -5.51 -38.13
CA GLY A 126 -24.89 -4.42 -38.61
C GLY A 126 -25.59 -4.82 -39.90
N ASP A 127 -25.53 -3.97 -40.92
CA ASP A 127 -26.10 -4.23 -42.25
C ASP A 127 -25.16 -5.01 -43.17
N THR A 128 -23.95 -5.35 -42.71
CA THR A 128 -22.95 -6.04 -43.54
C THR A 128 -23.04 -7.55 -43.35
N VAL A 129 -23.07 -8.27 -44.48
CA VAL A 129 -23.07 -9.73 -44.52
C VAL A 129 -21.67 -10.23 -44.81
N LEU A 130 -21.12 -11.04 -43.91
CA LEU A 130 -19.81 -11.67 -44.08
C LEU A 130 -19.97 -13.15 -44.40
N PRO A 131 -19.36 -13.64 -45.50
CA PRO A 131 -19.38 -15.06 -45.81
C PRO A 131 -18.40 -15.84 -44.93
N LEU A 132 -18.86 -17.00 -44.47
CA LEU A 132 -18.04 -18.02 -43.83
C LEU A 132 -17.65 -19.09 -44.84
N MET A 133 -16.43 -19.57 -44.76
CA MET A 133 -16.00 -20.79 -45.44
C MET A 133 -15.65 -21.85 -44.39
N VAL A 134 -16.07 -23.08 -44.63
CA VAL A 134 -15.85 -24.20 -43.72
C VAL A 134 -15.06 -25.28 -44.43
N GLN A 135 -13.94 -25.67 -43.82
CA GLN A 135 -13.18 -26.85 -44.21
C GLN A 135 -13.41 -27.96 -43.19
N LEU A 136 -14.00 -29.07 -43.65
CA LEU A 136 -14.32 -30.23 -42.82
C LEU A 136 -13.16 -31.23 -42.81
N THR A 137 -13.07 -32.00 -41.73
CA THR A 137 -12.10 -33.08 -41.52
C THR A 137 -10.66 -32.67 -41.79
N VAL A 138 -10.26 -31.54 -41.22
CA VAL A 138 -8.87 -31.04 -41.29
C VAL A 138 -8.02 -31.87 -40.33
N SER A 139 -6.79 -32.17 -40.71
CA SER A 139 -5.83 -32.83 -39.82
C SER A 139 -4.69 -31.84 -39.56
N PRO A 140 -4.66 -31.18 -38.39
CA PRO A 140 -3.49 -30.41 -38.00
C PRO A 140 -2.31 -31.39 -37.78
N ASN A 141 -1.35 -31.38 -38.69
CA ASN A 141 -0.04 -32.05 -38.68
C ASN A 141 0.14 -33.21 -37.66
N ASN A 142 -0.46 -34.38 -37.94
CA ASN A 142 -0.20 -35.68 -37.28
C ASN A 142 -0.22 -35.73 -35.73
N GLN A 143 -0.77 -34.74 -35.04
CA GLN A 143 -0.91 -34.78 -33.57
C GLN A 143 -2.29 -35.28 -33.18
N LEU A 144 -2.34 -36.57 -32.83
CA LEU A 144 -3.52 -37.36 -32.43
C LEU A 144 -4.20 -36.93 -31.12
N HIS A 145 -3.84 -35.79 -30.52
CA HIS A 145 -4.39 -35.38 -29.23
C HIS A 145 -5.41 -34.27 -29.41
N ASN A 146 -6.69 -34.61 -29.30
CA ASN A 146 -7.76 -33.64 -29.03
C ASN A 146 -7.60 -33.19 -27.56
N PRO A 147 -7.15 -31.96 -27.27
CA PRO A 147 -7.11 -31.48 -25.90
C PRO A 147 -8.56 -31.31 -25.44
N ARG A 148 -8.97 -31.99 -24.36
CA ARG A 148 -10.33 -31.80 -23.84
C ARG A 148 -10.46 -30.34 -23.43
N LEU A 149 -11.56 -29.68 -23.82
CA LEU A 149 -11.84 -28.29 -23.46
C LEU A 149 -11.68 -28.03 -21.94
N ILE A 150 -12.02 -29.03 -21.14
CA ILE A 150 -11.84 -29.05 -19.68
C ILE A 150 -10.38 -28.84 -19.27
N ASP A 151 -9.44 -29.50 -19.94
CA ASP A 151 -8.01 -29.45 -19.61
C ASP A 151 -7.42 -28.08 -20.00
N LEU A 152 -7.86 -27.52 -21.13
CA LEU A 152 -7.48 -26.17 -21.57
C LEU A 152 -7.98 -25.10 -20.60
N LEU A 153 -9.24 -25.20 -20.18
CA LEU A 153 -9.83 -24.33 -19.18
C LEU A 153 -9.13 -24.44 -17.83
N HIS A 154 -8.79 -25.64 -17.40
CA HIS A 154 -8.06 -25.85 -16.15
C HIS A 154 -6.69 -25.16 -16.17
N ALA A 155 -5.97 -25.25 -17.29
CA ALA A 155 -4.70 -24.57 -17.48
C ALA A 155 -4.85 -23.03 -17.49
N ASP A 156 -5.83 -22.49 -18.22
CA ASP A 156 -6.10 -21.04 -18.29
C ASP A 156 -6.44 -20.46 -16.90
N ILE A 157 -7.34 -21.11 -16.16
CA ILE A 157 -7.72 -20.72 -14.80
C ILE A 157 -6.50 -20.78 -13.86
N THR A 158 -5.72 -21.85 -13.92
CA THR A 158 -4.51 -22.01 -13.10
C THR A 158 -3.47 -20.94 -13.40
N GLN A 159 -3.29 -20.59 -14.68
CA GLN A 159 -2.41 -19.49 -15.08
C GLN A 159 -2.89 -18.16 -14.51
N LYS A 160 -4.21 -17.87 -14.57
CA LYS A 160 -4.80 -16.65 -13.99
C LYS A 160 -4.62 -16.59 -12.46
N ILE A 161 -4.73 -17.72 -11.76
CA ILE A 161 -4.41 -17.79 -10.31
C ILE A 161 -2.96 -17.41 -10.06
N ASN A 162 -2.03 -18.00 -10.82
CA ASN A 162 -0.60 -17.72 -10.66
C ASN A 162 -0.26 -16.25 -11.00
N GLN A 163 -0.88 -15.68 -12.03
CA GLN A 163 -0.76 -14.26 -12.38
C GLN A 163 -1.29 -13.33 -11.29
N ALA A 164 -2.39 -13.71 -10.62
CA ALA A 164 -2.91 -12.96 -9.48
C ALA A 164 -1.94 -12.99 -8.29
N LYS A 165 -1.22 -14.10 -8.10
CA LYS A 165 -0.24 -14.26 -7.02
C LYS A 165 1.11 -13.57 -7.28
N GLN A 166 1.60 -13.55 -8.52
CA GLN A 166 2.89 -12.92 -8.87
C GLN A 166 2.91 -11.38 -8.77
N LYS A 167 1.78 -10.74 -8.46
CA LYS A 167 1.64 -9.29 -8.33
C LYS A 167 1.77 -8.76 -6.87
N ASP A 168 2.09 -9.61 -5.87
CA ASP A 168 2.46 -9.38 -4.44
C ASP A 168 1.98 -8.06 -3.76
N ILE A 169 1.26 -7.98 -2.63
CA ILE A 169 0.84 -8.88 -1.52
C ILE A 169 -0.61 -8.45 -1.18
N ASN A 170 -1.51 -9.38 -0.83
CA ASN A 170 -2.94 -9.18 -0.47
C ASN A 170 -3.98 -8.92 -1.58
N THR A 171 -3.75 -9.29 -2.84
CA THR A 171 -4.85 -9.28 -3.81
C THR A 171 -5.69 -10.55 -3.72
N GLU A 172 -6.71 -10.56 -2.86
CA GLU A 172 -7.78 -11.58 -2.81
C GLU A 172 -8.71 -11.53 -4.05
N VAL A 173 -8.23 -10.97 -5.18
CA VAL A 173 -8.99 -10.67 -6.40
C VAL A 173 -8.73 -11.71 -7.48
N PHE A 174 -9.79 -12.39 -7.90
CA PHE A 174 -9.79 -13.27 -9.06
C PHE A 174 -10.50 -12.59 -10.24
N ASP A 175 -9.70 -12.07 -11.19
CA ASP A 175 -10.18 -11.27 -12.32
C ASP A 175 -10.54 -12.16 -13.54
N LEU A 176 -11.85 -12.25 -13.82
CA LEU A 176 -12.42 -12.88 -15.01
C LEU A 176 -13.16 -11.84 -15.86
N SER A 177 -12.88 -10.54 -15.70
CA SER A 177 -13.48 -9.51 -16.54
C SER A 177 -13.00 -9.64 -17.99
N HIS A 178 -13.86 -9.36 -18.96
CA HIS A 178 -13.56 -9.47 -20.39
C HIS A 178 -12.99 -10.86 -20.77
N TYR A 179 -13.52 -11.94 -20.19
CA TYR A 179 -12.93 -13.27 -20.24
C TYR A 179 -12.66 -13.76 -21.67
N CYS A 180 -13.62 -13.51 -22.58
CA CYS A 180 -13.54 -13.90 -23.99
C CYS A 180 -12.34 -13.30 -24.72
N GLU A 181 -11.90 -12.10 -24.33
CA GLU A 181 -10.77 -11.39 -24.94
C GLU A 181 -9.43 -11.80 -24.30
N SER A 182 -9.48 -12.29 -23.06
CA SER A 182 -8.30 -12.58 -22.25
C SER A 182 -7.69 -13.97 -22.47
N SER A 183 -8.42 -14.93 -23.01
CA SER A 183 -7.91 -16.29 -23.19
C SER A 183 -7.08 -16.44 -24.47
N LYS A 184 -5.89 -17.03 -24.32
CA LYS A 184 -4.86 -17.11 -25.35
C LYS A 184 -5.05 -18.28 -26.31
N TYR A 185 -5.62 -19.39 -25.85
CA TYR A 185 -5.64 -20.66 -26.58
C TYR A 185 -7.03 -21.06 -27.07
N VAL A 186 -8.07 -20.68 -26.33
CA VAL A 186 -9.46 -21.03 -26.61
C VAL A 186 -10.35 -19.80 -26.42
N ILE A 187 -11.22 -19.53 -27.38
CA ILE A 187 -12.21 -18.46 -27.27
C ILE A 187 -13.40 -18.99 -26.51
N ILE A 188 -13.72 -18.34 -25.39
CA ILE A 188 -14.83 -18.73 -24.52
C ILE A 188 -15.63 -17.48 -24.20
N SER A 189 -16.82 -17.38 -24.80
CA SER A 189 -17.79 -16.35 -24.42
C SER A 189 -18.65 -16.82 -23.24
N LEU A 190 -18.73 -16.00 -22.20
CA LEU A 190 -19.58 -16.27 -21.03
C LEU A 190 -21.05 -15.89 -21.26
N SER A 191 -21.37 -15.26 -22.41
CA SER A 191 -22.76 -15.10 -22.84
C SER A 191 -23.39 -16.43 -23.27
N ASN A 192 -22.58 -17.42 -23.63
CA ASN A 192 -23.01 -18.79 -23.91
C ASN A 192 -23.15 -19.59 -22.61
N ARG A 193 -24.38 -20.01 -22.27
CA ARG A 193 -24.70 -20.72 -21.02
C ARG A 193 -23.87 -22.00 -20.82
N ILE A 194 -23.62 -22.76 -21.89
CA ILE A 194 -22.83 -24.00 -21.80
C ILE A 194 -21.38 -23.68 -21.44
N CYS A 195 -20.78 -22.70 -22.10
CA CYS A 195 -19.41 -22.25 -21.83
C CYS A 195 -19.27 -21.73 -20.39
N LEU A 196 -20.19 -20.88 -19.94
CA LEU A 196 -20.24 -20.39 -18.56
C LEU A 196 -20.36 -21.55 -17.56
N ASN A 197 -21.22 -22.52 -17.83
CA ASN A 197 -21.39 -23.68 -16.95
C ASN A 197 -20.12 -24.55 -16.88
N ILE A 198 -19.43 -24.78 -18.00
CA ILE A 198 -18.18 -25.54 -18.01
C ILE A 198 -17.10 -24.79 -17.22
N LEU A 199 -16.97 -23.47 -17.40
CA LEU A 199 -16.04 -22.63 -16.65
C LEU A 199 -16.30 -22.75 -15.14
N ILE A 200 -17.54 -22.54 -14.71
CA ILE A 200 -17.92 -22.58 -13.29
C ILE A 200 -17.68 -23.97 -12.67
N VAL A 201 -17.98 -25.05 -13.41
CA VAL A 201 -17.67 -26.41 -12.97
C VAL A 201 -16.16 -26.63 -12.82
N GLN A 202 -15.33 -26.08 -13.71
CA GLN A 202 -13.87 -26.17 -13.57
C GLN A 202 -13.36 -25.34 -12.40
N MET A 203 -13.87 -24.12 -12.20
CA MET A 203 -13.54 -23.31 -11.02
C MET A 203 -13.84 -24.08 -9.73
N ASN A 204 -15.00 -24.75 -9.65
CA ASN A 204 -15.40 -25.52 -8.48
C ASN A 204 -14.49 -26.73 -8.18
N ARG A 205 -13.73 -27.22 -9.17
CA ARG A 205 -12.76 -28.32 -9.00
C ARG A 205 -11.41 -27.85 -8.45
N ILE A 206 -11.12 -26.55 -8.49
CA ILE A 206 -9.81 -26.00 -8.09
C ILE A 206 -9.89 -25.53 -6.63
N ALA A 207 -9.32 -26.31 -5.71
CA ALA A 207 -9.37 -26.03 -4.27
C ALA A 207 -8.77 -24.66 -3.90
N LYS A 208 -7.68 -24.26 -4.56
CA LYS A 208 -7.01 -22.96 -4.33
C LYS A 208 -7.96 -21.78 -4.53
N LEU A 209 -8.82 -21.80 -5.56
CA LEU A 209 -9.79 -20.73 -5.82
C LEU A 209 -10.79 -20.54 -4.69
N LYS A 210 -11.19 -21.63 -4.02
CA LYS A 210 -12.19 -21.59 -2.95
C LYS A 210 -11.67 -20.93 -1.67
N ALA A 211 -10.37 -21.10 -1.41
CA ALA A 211 -9.75 -20.74 -0.14
C ALA A 211 -9.00 -19.40 -0.17
N GLU A 212 -8.47 -19.00 -1.33
CA GLU A 212 -7.48 -17.92 -1.41
C GLU A 212 -8.03 -16.61 -2.01
N PHE A 213 -9.24 -16.63 -2.56
CA PHE A 213 -9.84 -15.45 -3.21
C PHE A 213 -11.20 -15.13 -2.60
N SER A 214 -11.43 -13.84 -2.34
CA SER A 214 -12.67 -13.34 -1.75
C SER A 214 -13.43 -12.39 -2.68
N LEU A 215 -12.75 -11.82 -3.68
CA LEU A 215 -13.33 -10.93 -4.69
C LEU A 215 -13.25 -11.58 -6.06
N PHE A 216 -14.42 -11.75 -6.69
CA PHE A 216 -14.54 -12.34 -8.02
C PHE A 216 -15.12 -11.31 -8.99
N ASP A 217 -14.37 -11.03 -10.06
CA ASP A 217 -14.78 -10.07 -11.09
C ASP A 217 -15.26 -10.80 -12.36
N PHE A 218 -16.57 -10.81 -12.59
CA PHE A 218 -17.22 -11.35 -13.79
C PHE A 218 -17.80 -10.24 -14.67
N SER A 219 -17.35 -8.99 -14.50
CA SER A 219 -17.88 -7.86 -15.26
C SER A 219 -17.53 -7.92 -16.76
N ASN A 220 -18.35 -7.25 -17.59
CA ASN A 220 -18.09 -7.08 -19.02
C ASN A 220 -17.97 -8.41 -19.81
N ASN A 221 -18.86 -9.36 -19.53
CA ASN A 221 -18.83 -10.72 -20.08
C ASN A 221 -20.12 -11.13 -20.81
N ASP A 222 -21.05 -10.19 -20.98
CA ASP A 222 -22.36 -10.39 -21.59
C ASP A 222 -23.18 -11.56 -21.03
N ILE A 223 -22.98 -11.88 -19.74
CA ILE A 223 -23.67 -12.98 -19.04
C ILE A 223 -25.18 -12.69 -19.01
N GLN A 224 -25.99 -13.66 -19.43
CA GLN A 224 -27.46 -13.53 -19.46
C GLN A 224 -28.14 -14.26 -18.32
N THR A 225 -27.54 -15.33 -17.79
CA THR A 225 -28.10 -16.17 -16.73
C THR A 225 -27.07 -16.46 -15.64
N LEU A 226 -27.54 -16.54 -14.39
CA LEU A 226 -26.72 -16.82 -13.22
C LEU A 226 -26.89 -18.26 -12.69
N GLU A 227 -27.75 -19.08 -13.31
CA GLU A 227 -27.98 -20.46 -12.88
C GLU A 227 -26.69 -21.27 -12.62
N PRO A 228 -25.63 -21.20 -13.45
CA PRO A 228 -24.40 -21.94 -13.15
C PRO A 228 -23.73 -21.56 -11.83
N PHE A 229 -23.91 -20.32 -11.34
CA PHE A 229 -23.27 -19.81 -10.12
C PHE A 229 -23.72 -20.53 -8.86
N GLU A 230 -24.86 -21.25 -8.89
CA GLU A 230 -25.31 -22.08 -7.77
C GLU A 230 -24.26 -23.14 -7.36
N LYS A 231 -23.42 -23.57 -8.32
CA LYS A 231 -22.34 -24.53 -8.10
C LYS A 231 -21.12 -23.95 -7.39
N LEU A 232 -21.07 -22.63 -7.17
CA LEU A 232 -20.00 -21.96 -6.42
C LEU A 232 -20.24 -21.97 -4.90
N TYR A 233 -21.18 -22.78 -4.41
CA TYR A 233 -21.35 -23.00 -2.98
C TYR A 233 -20.04 -23.42 -2.30
N GLY A 234 -19.73 -22.81 -1.16
CA GLY A 234 -18.52 -23.06 -0.37
C GLY A 234 -17.30 -22.22 -0.76
N PHE A 235 -17.39 -21.33 -1.75
CA PHE A 235 -16.36 -20.31 -2.00
C PHE A 235 -16.42 -19.22 -0.94
N GLN A 236 -15.26 -18.70 -0.50
CA GLN A 236 -15.18 -17.54 0.42
C GLN A 236 -15.44 -16.18 -0.28
N MET A 237 -16.35 -16.17 -1.25
CA MET A 237 -16.67 -15.00 -2.08
C MET A 237 -17.45 -13.95 -1.28
N LYS A 238 -16.77 -12.88 -0.88
CA LYS A 238 -17.36 -11.71 -0.19
C LYS A 238 -17.79 -10.63 -1.16
N VAL A 239 -17.08 -10.48 -2.28
CA VAL A 239 -17.34 -9.44 -3.28
C VAL A 239 -17.55 -10.10 -4.64
N LEU A 240 -18.68 -9.80 -5.28
CA LEU A 240 -19.03 -10.29 -6.60
C LEU A 240 -19.36 -9.13 -7.54
N ASN A 241 -18.54 -8.94 -8.57
CA ASN A 241 -18.80 -7.96 -9.61
C ASN A 241 -19.42 -8.61 -10.85
N LEU A 242 -20.68 -8.25 -11.14
CA LEU A 242 -21.46 -8.67 -12.30
C LEU A 242 -21.84 -7.48 -13.20
N GLN A 243 -21.14 -6.35 -13.09
CA GLN A 243 -21.44 -5.16 -13.88
C GLN A 243 -21.33 -5.39 -15.39
N ASN A 244 -22.09 -4.61 -16.16
CA ASN A 244 -22.08 -4.61 -17.63
C ASN A 244 -22.24 -6.01 -18.23
N ASN A 245 -23.15 -6.79 -17.66
CA ASN A 245 -23.62 -8.04 -18.23
C ASN A 245 -25.02 -7.85 -18.83
N GLN A 246 -25.60 -8.91 -19.39
CA GLN A 246 -26.88 -8.87 -20.12
C GLN A 246 -28.02 -9.52 -19.32
N ILE A 247 -27.91 -9.59 -17.99
CA ILE A 247 -28.91 -10.22 -17.14
C ILE A 247 -30.20 -9.39 -17.21
N ARG A 248 -31.32 -10.04 -17.51
CA ARG A 248 -32.60 -9.37 -17.83
C ARG A 248 -33.65 -9.44 -16.74
N ASP A 249 -33.59 -10.47 -15.91
CA ASP A 249 -34.54 -10.69 -14.83
C ASP A 249 -33.80 -10.66 -13.49
N LEU A 250 -34.34 -9.91 -12.54
CA LEU A 250 -33.83 -9.84 -11.17
C LEU A 250 -33.94 -11.20 -10.46
N ASN A 251 -34.89 -12.04 -10.86
CA ASN A 251 -35.04 -13.39 -10.28
C ASN A 251 -33.83 -14.29 -10.51
N GLU A 252 -32.95 -13.97 -11.46
CA GLU A 252 -31.68 -14.69 -11.65
C GLU A 252 -30.77 -14.61 -10.41
N LEU A 253 -30.94 -13.60 -9.56
CA LEU A 253 -30.17 -13.48 -8.31
C LEU A 253 -30.48 -14.59 -7.30
N ARG A 254 -31.58 -15.34 -7.47
CA ARG A 254 -31.90 -16.50 -6.62
C ARG A 254 -30.80 -17.55 -6.59
N TYR A 255 -30.04 -17.68 -7.69
CA TYR A 255 -28.94 -18.63 -7.82
C TYR A 255 -27.70 -18.22 -7.00
N LEU A 256 -27.67 -16.99 -6.49
CA LEU A 256 -26.61 -16.48 -5.62
C LEU A 256 -26.95 -16.59 -4.13
N ARG A 257 -28.16 -17.03 -3.77
CA ARG A 257 -28.67 -17.02 -2.39
C ARG A 257 -27.81 -17.80 -1.38
N ASN A 258 -27.14 -18.86 -1.85
CA ASN A 258 -26.30 -19.71 -1.01
C ASN A 258 -24.84 -19.24 -0.93
N LEU A 259 -24.51 -18.08 -1.52
CA LEU A 259 -23.19 -17.47 -1.47
C LEU A 259 -23.16 -16.37 -0.40
N ASN A 260 -22.06 -16.26 0.34
CA ASN A 260 -21.91 -15.27 1.41
C ASN A 260 -21.43 -13.90 0.89
N ILE A 261 -22.18 -13.36 -0.08
CA ILE A 261 -21.83 -12.11 -0.75
C ILE A 261 -22.20 -10.91 0.14
N VAL A 262 -21.21 -10.09 0.46
CA VAL A 262 -21.35 -8.85 1.23
C VAL A 262 -21.51 -7.64 0.30
N GLU A 263 -20.78 -7.63 -0.81
CA GLU A 263 -20.83 -6.58 -1.82
C GLU A 263 -21.16 -7.18 -3.20
N LEU A 264 -22.22 -6.66 -3.81
CA LEU A 264 -22.72 -7.11 -5.11
C LEU A 264 -22.82 -5.90 -6.06
N SER A 265 -22.21 -6.02 -7.24
CA SER A 265 -22.30 -4.99 -8.27
C SER A 265 -23.04 -5.52 -9.50
N LEU A 266 -24.18 -4.91 -9.84
CA LEU A 266 -25.13 -5.27 -10.88
C LEU A 266 -25.36 -4.15 -11.91
N ASP A 267 -24.74 -2.97 -11.75
CA ASP A 267 -24.91 -1.86 -12.70
C ASP A 267 -24.61 -2.27 -14.15
N GLY A 268 -25.36 -1.71 -15.10
CA GLY A 268 -25.21 -2.04 -16.51
C GLY A 268 -25.94 -3.31 -16.96
N ASN A 269 -26.63 -4.03 -16.05
CA ASN A 269 -27.56 -5.10 -16.42
C ASN A 269 -28.94 -4.55 -16.82
N ARG A 270 -29.70 -5.31 -17.62
CA ARG A 270 -30.96 -4.80 -18.21
C ARG A 270 -32.08 -4.60 -17.20
N PHE A 271 -32.08 -5.32 -16.08
CA PHE A 271 -33.10 -5.18 -15.03
C PHE A 271 -32.84 -4.02 -14.06
N ILE A 272 -31.73 -3.28 -14.19
CA ILE A 272 -31.27 -2.31 -13.18
C ILE A 272 -32.28 -1.19 -12.88
N ASN A 273 -33.18 -0.91 -13.85
CA ASN A 273 -34.24 0.09 -13.72
C ASN A 273 -35.48 -0.40 -12.92
N THR A 274 -35.41 -1.59 -12.32
CA THR A 274 -36.51 -2.13 -11.51
C THR A 274 -36.67 -1.32 -10.23
N THR A 275 -37.90 -0.88 -9.94
CA THR A 275 -38.21 -0.22 -8.66
C THR A 275 -37.96 -1.17 -7.48
N ASP A 276 -37.47 -0.60 -6.38
CA ASP A 276 -37.14 -1.32 -5.15
C ASP A 276 -36.09 -2.43 -5.31
N ILE A 277 -35.18 -2.30 -6.28
CA ILE A 277 -34.11 -3.28 -6.52
C ILE A 277 -33.32 -3.61 -5.25
N THR A 278 -33.02 -2.60 -4.44
CA THR A 278 -32.33 -2.74 -3.15
C THR A 278 -33.06 -3.67 -2.19
N ARG A 279 -34.37 -3.44 -1.97
CA ARG A 279 -35.21 -4.26 -1.09
C ARG A 279 -35.36 -5.68 -1.64
N LYS A 280 -35.54 -5.82 -2.95
CA LYS A 280 -35.68 -7.13 -3.62
C LYS A 280 -34.38 -7.93 -3.55
N VAL A 281 -33.22 -7.30 -3.79
CA VAL A 281 -31.90 -7.92 -3.63
C VAL A 281 -31.70 -8.36 -2.18
N GLN A 282 -31.98 -7.52 -1.19
CA GLN A 282 -31.90 -7.91 0.23
C GLN A 282 -32.84 -9.06 0.60
N SER A 283 -34.04 -9.12 0.00
CA SER A 283 -34.97 -10.24 0.23
C SER A 283 -34.49 -11.56 -0.35
N MET A 284 -33.71 -11.53 -1.44
CA MET A 284 -33.17 -12.70 -2.11
C MET A 284 -31.82 -13.13 -1.53
N ILE A 285 -30.98 -12.17 -1.16
CA ILE A 285 -29.61 -12.34 -0.67
C ILE A 285 -29.41 -11.40 0.53
N SER A 286 -29.80 -11.87 1.71
CA SER A 286 -29.81 -11.05 2.94
C SER A 286 -28.42 -10.65 3.45
N THR A 287 -27.35 -11.30 2.95
CA THR A 287 -25.97 -10.99 3.31
C THR A 287 -25.44 -9.73 2.65
N VAL A 288 -26.08 -9.24 1.58
CA VAL A 288 -25.62 -8.07 0.82
C VAL A 288 -25.84 -6.80 1.62
N LYS A 289 -24.73 -6.14 1.97
CA LYS A 289 -24.69 -4.85 2.68
C LYS A 289 -24.37 -3.69 1.75
N VAL A 290 -23.73 -3.98 0.61
CA VAL A 290 -23.37 -2.98 -0.40
C VAL A 290 -23.87 -3.45 -1.76
N LEU A 291 -24.73 -2.66 -2.40
CA LEU A 291 -25.25 -2.91 -3.75
C LEU A 291 -24.85 -1.76 -4.67
N ASN A 292 -24.11 -2.07 -5.73
CA ASN A 292 -23.63 -1.09 -6.71
C ASN A 292 -22.87 0.08 -6.06
N GLY A 293 -22.03 -0.24 -5.07
CA GLY A 293 -21.31 0.74 -4.28
C GLY A 293 -22.17 1.55 -3.28
N ASN A 294 -23.48 1.28 -3.17
CA ASN A 294 -24.36 1.92 -2.19
C ASN A 294 -24.53 1.02 -0.98
N GLN A 295 -24.30 1.55 0.23
CA GLN A 295 -24.68 0.85 1.45
C GLN A 295 -26.20 0.69 1.54
N ILE A 296 -26.65 -0.49 1.94
CA ILE A 296 -28.05 -0.75 2.20
C ILE A 296 -28.27 -0.69 3.71
N GLU A 297 -28.98 0.34 4.17
CA GLU A 297 -29.38 0.47 5.57
C GLU A 297 -30.34 -0.67 5.94
N VAL A 298 -30.03 -1.39 7.01
CA VAL A 298 -30.95 -2.36 7.60
C VAL A 298 -31.98 -1.56 8.40
N GLU A 299 -33.21 -1.48 7.91
CA GLU A 299 -34.33 -0.90 8.67
C GLU A 299 -34.55 -1.71 9.96
N MET A 300 -34.07 -1.20 11.09
CA MET A 300 -34.74 -1.42 12.38
C MET A 300 -35.86 -0.39 12.48
N THR A 301 -37.07 -0.88 12.76
CA THR A 301 -38.32 -0.12 12.75
C THR A 301 -38.35 1.11 13.67
N ALA A 302 -38.92 2.19 13.10
CA ALA A 302 -39.75 3.25 13.69
C ALA A 302 -39.14 4.66 13.98
N SER A 303 -39.71 5.63 13.23
CA SER A 303 -40.09 7.03 13.62
C SER A 303 -39.20 8.22 13.19
N THR A 304 -39.48 8.70 11.97
CA THR A 304 -39.52 10.10 11.46
C THR A 304 -38.89 11.27 12.26
N SER A 305 -37.97 12.01 11.62
CA SER A 305 -38.24 13.38 11.11
C SER A 305 -37.14 13.97 10.20
N GLN A 306 -37.56 14.25 8.96
CA GLN A 306 -37.24 15.39 8.06
C GLN A 306 -35.81 15.66 7.54
N MET A 307 -35.59 15.10 6.34
CA MET A 307 -35.06 15.66 5.07
C MET A 307 -34.36 17.03 5.05
N LYS A 308 -33.23 17.11 4.34
CA LYS A 308 -33.19 17.71 2.99
C LYS A 308 -31.90 17.44 2.20
N ASP A 309 -32.13 17.02 0.96
CA ASP A 309 -31.38 17.22 -0.29
C ASP A 309 -29.86 17.06 -0.31
N ASP A 310 -29.38 15.95 -0.87
CA ASP A 310 -28.10 15.92 -1.59
C ASP A 310 -28.19 15.04 -2.85
N LYS A 311 -27.84 15.66 -3.99
CA LYS A 311 -27.78 15.04 -5.32
C LYS A 311 -26.70 13.94 -5.34
N LYS A 312 -27.14 12.68 -5.44
CA LYS A 312 -26.29 11.49 -5.67
C LYS A 312 -25.58 11.56 -7.02
N ILE A 313 -24.25 11.52 -7.02
CA ILE A 313 -23.42 11.19 -8.19
C ILE A 313 -22.90 9.77 -7.95
N SER A 314 -23.23 8.84 -8.85
CA SER A 314 -22.83 7.44 -8.84
C SER A 314 -21.35 7.23 -9.18
N PHE A 315 -20.73 6.20 -8.57
CA PHE A 315 -19.35 5.78 -8.81
C PHE A 315 -19.28 4.69 -9.89
N ASN A 316 -18.57 4.97 -10.99
CA ASN A 316 -18.34 4.02 -12.08
C ASN A 316 -16.91 3.44 -11.99
N PHE A 317 -16.81 2.11 -11.80
CA PHE A 317 -15.56 1.36 -11.62
C PHE A 317 -14.75 1.14 -12.93
N ASN A 318 -15.33 1.35 -14.11
CA ASN A 318 -14.70 0.99 -15.38
C ASN A 318 -13.68 2.01 -15.94
N ALA A 319 -13.47 3.17 -15.32
CA ALA A 319 -12.60 4.21 -15.88
C ALA A 319 -11.11 4.10 -15.47
N TYR A 320 -10.73 3.20 -14.58
CA TYR A 320 -9.50 3.36 -13.80
C TYR A 320 -8.39 2.31 -13.98
N LYS A 321 -8.63 1.18 -14.68
CA LYS A 321 -7.67 0.06 -14.70
C LYS A 321 -6.57 0.12 -15.78
N ALA A 322 -6.65 0.96 -16.82
CA ALA A 322 -5.57 1.05 -17.82
C ALA A 322 -5.58 2.34 -18.66
N GLN A 323 -5.02 3.43 -18.15
CA GLN A 323 -4.61 4.56 -19.02
C GLN A 323 -3.31 5.18 -18.49
N GLY A 324 -2.36 5.50 -19.38
CA GLY A 324 -1.40 6.56 -19.12
C GLY A 324 0.08 6.31 -19.41
N ASN A 325 0.45 5.44 -20.36
CA ASN A 325 1.85 5.37 -20.83
C ASN A 325 2.02 5.47 -22.35
N GLU A 326 0.93 5.41 -23.13
CA GLU A 326 1.05 5.53 -24.58
C GLU A 326 1.37 6.98 -24.97
N PRO A 327 2.45 7.21 -25.73
CA PRO A 327 2.78 8.54 -26.23
C PRO A 327 1.73 9.01 -27.24
N ILE A 328 1.65 10.32 -27.47
CA ILE A 328 0.82 10.87 -28.55
C ILE A 328 1.49 10.52 -29.88
N VAL A 329 0.89 9.61 -30.68
CA VAL A 329 1.52 9.04 -31.89
C VAL A 329 1.14 9.79 -33.16
N LYS A 330 -0.02 10.48 -33.18
CA LYS A 330 -0.51 11.23 -34.35
C LYS A 330 -0.63 12.70 -34.03
N PHE A 331 0.07 13.53 -34.80
CA PHE A 331 0.00 14.99 -34.71
C PHE A 331 -0.58 15.56 -36.01
N SER A 332 -1.49 16.51 -35.86
CA SER A 332 -1.89 17.46 -36.90
C SER A 332 -1.18 18.80 -36.66
N GLU A 333 -1.07 19.65 -37.67
CA GLU A 333 -0.41 20.97 -37.54
C GLU A 333 -1.07 21.89 -36.49
N GLY A 334 -2.31 21.58 -36.08
CA GLY A 334 -3.06 22.35 -35.09
C GLY A 334 -3.28 23.80 -35.51
N ILE A 335 -3.85 24.61 -34.61
CA ILE A 335 -3.92 26.07 -34.80
C ILE A 335 -2.79 26.69 -33.99
N PHE A 336 -1.82 27.29 -34.68
CA PHE A 336 -0.60 27.83 -34.07
C PHE A 336 -0.71 29.32 -33.70
N PHE A 337 -0.35 29.65 -32.47
CA PHE A 337 -0.37 30.99 -31.90
C PHE A 337 0.98 31.36 -31.26
N THR A 338 1.39 32.59 -31.48
CA THR A 338 2.62 33.21 -30.96
C THR A 338 2.34 34.63 -30.51
N ALA A 339 3.19 35.16 -29.62
CA ALA A 339 3.05 36.52 -29.10
C ALA A 339 3.04 37.61 -30.20
N SER A 340 3.65 37.35 -31.36
CA SER A 340 3.69 38.28 -32.50
C SER A 340 2.36 38.41 -33.27
N LYS A 341 1.41 37.48 -33.11
CA LYS A 341 0.10 37.47 -33.81
C LYS A 341 -1.07 37.97 -32.94
N ALA A 342 -0.79 38.84 -31.96
CA ALA A 342 -1.72 39.13 -30.89
C ALA A 342 -3.02 39.86 -31.31
N HIS A 343 -2.98 40.64 -32.39
CA HIS A 343 -4.13 41.37 -32.93
C HIS A 343 -5.27 40.48 -33.45
N THR A 344 -5.03 39.17 -33.61
CA THR A 344 -5.98 38.20 -34.17
C THR A 344 -6.60 37.28 -33.10
N PHE A 345 -6.22 37.45 -31.82
CA PHE A 345 -6.62 36.54 -30.74
C PHE A 345 -8.12 36.51 -30.51
N GLU A 346 -8.83 37.64 -30.44
CA GLU A 346 -10.27 37.64 -30.12
C GLU A 346 -11.12 36.91 -31.18
N LYS A 347 -10.80 37.11 -32.47
CA LYS A 347 -11.54 36.54 -33.61
C LYS A 347 -11.27 35.04 -33.80
N LEU A 348 -10.06 34.57 -33.47
CA LEU A 348 -9.68 33.16 -33.54
C LEU A 348 -10.03 32.39 -32.25
N LEU A 349 -9.97 33.03 -31.08
CA LEU A 349 -10.44 32.46 -29.82
C LEU A 349 -11.93 32.16 -29.89
N SER A 350 -12.73 33.07 -30.47
CA SER A 350 -14.17 32.84 -30.70
C SER A 350 -14.43 31.70 -31.71
N SER A 351 -13.58 31.55 -32.74
CA SER A 351 -13.66 30.39 -33.66
C SER A 351 -13.31 29.06 -32.98
N TYR A 352 -12.29 29.03 -32.12
CA TYR A 352 -11.92 27.86 -31.33
C TYR A 352 -12.96 27.51 -30.24
N LEU A 353 -13.51 28.53 -29.56
CA LEU A 353 -14.62 28.44 -28.60
C LEU A 353 -15.87 27.77 -29.20
N ASN A 354 -16.16 28.04 -30.47
CA ASN A 354 -17.32 27.47 -31.16
C ASN A 354 -17.15 25.99 -31.54
N LEU A 355 -15.92 25.48 -31.60
CA LEU A 355 -15.64 24.10 -32.07
C LEU A 355 -15.69 23.04 -30.97
N LYS A 356 -15.83 23.42 -29.67
CA LYS A 356 -15.92 22.50 -28.50
C LYS A 356 -15.05 21.24 -28.63
N ARG A 357 -13.78 21.38 -29.04
CA ARG A 357 -12.83 20.25 -29.11
C ARG A 357 -12.25 19.94 -27.73
N ASP A 358 -13.09 19.77 -26.72
CA ASP A 358 -12.68 19.51 -25.33
C ASP A 358 -11.92 18.17 -25.17
N ASN A 359 -12.03 17.29 -26.16
CA ASN A 359 -11.35 15.99 -26.20
C ASN A 359 -10.04 16.01 -27.00
N TRP A 360 -9.44 17.18 -27.24
CA TRP A 360 -8.18 17.29 -27.99
C TRP A 360 -7.04 17.81 -27.11
N TRP A 361 -5.83 17.36 -27.43
CA TRP A 361 -4.59 17.84 -26.86
C TRP A 361 -4.21 19.20 -27.42
N SER A 362 -3.69 20.08 -26.55
CA SER A 362 -3.03 21.33 -26.96
C SER A 362 -1.58 21.30 -26.51
N LYS A 363 -0.66 21.72 -27.37
CA LYS A 363 0.77 21.81 -27.07
C LYS A 363 1.11 23.22 -26.62
N VAL A 364 1.90 23.33 -25.57
CA VAL A 364 2.49 24.58 -25.08
C VAL A 364 4.01 24.48 -25.19
N THR A 365 4.63 25.49 -25.78
CA THR A 365 6.09 25.63 -25.85
C THR A 365 6.50 26.93 -25.17
N ILE A 366 7.51 26.89 -24.31
CA ILE A 366 8.05 28.05 -23.59
C ILE A 366 9.45 28.31 -24.10
N GLU A 367 9.70 29.52 -24.60
CA GLU A 367 11.03 29.97 -24.98
C GLU A 367 11.63 30.81 -23.86
N HIS A 368 12.81 30.39 -23.39
CA HIS A 368 13.49 31.02 -22.26
C HIS A 368 15.04 30.95 -22.34
N ASN A 369 15.59 30.39 -23.43
CA ASN A 369 17.02 30.40 -23.76
C ASN A 369 17.95 29.84 -22.67
N LYS A 370 17.54 28.74 -22.01
CA LYS A 370 18.30 28.08 -20.92
C LYS A 370 18.55 28.94 -19.68
N ARG A 371 17.79 30.02 -19.51
CA ARG A 371 17.92 30.92 -18.36
C ARG A 371 17.37 30.36 -17.05
N TYR A 372 16.44 29.40 -17.12
CA TYR A 372 15.72 28.88 -15.96
C TYR A 372 15.62 27.36 -16.03
N GLU A 373 15.74 26.73 -14.87
CA GLU A 373 15.55 25.31 -14.65
C GLU A 373 14.07 24.91 -14.70
N LYS A 374 13.81 23.60 -14.76
CA LYS A 374 12.44 23.07 -14.93
C LYS A 374 11.56 23.45 -13.75
N GLU A 375 12.10 23.31 -12.55
CA GLU A 375 11.40 23.56 -11.30
C GLU A 375 11.04 25.04 -11.18
N GLU A 376 11.95 25.95 -11.54
CA GLU A 376 11.70 27.41 -11.55
C GLU A 376 10.56 27.78 -12.52
N ILE A 377 10.59 27.23 -13.74
CA ILE A 377 9.56 27.45 -14.75
C ILE A 377 8.20 26.93 -14.27
N ILE A 378 8.15 25.71 -13.72
CA ILE A 378 6.91 25.09 -13.25
C ILE A 378 6.34 25.88 -12.07
N GLU A 379 7.17 26.19 -11.06
CA GLU A 379 6.74 26.93 -9.88
C GLU A 379 6.17 28.30 -10.25
N GLU A 380 6.81 29.01 -11.16
CA GLU A 380 6.39 30.34 -11.57
C GLU A 380 5.12 30.31 -12.43
N ILE A 381 5.02 29.35 -13.36
CA ILE A 381 3.84 29.21 -14.22
C ILE A 381 2.62 28.70 -13.44
N GLN A 382 2.79 27.82 -12.45
CA GLN A 382 1.69 27.37 -11.60
C GLN A 382 1.01 28.52 -10.86
N LYS A 383 1.76 29.56 -10.46
CA LYS A 383 1.22 30.76 -9.81
C LYS A 383 0.25 31.54 -10.71
N LEU A 384 0.31 31.36 -12.03
CA LEU A 384 -0.62 31.98 -12.98
C LEU A 384 -2.02 31.38 -12.92
N PHE A 385 -2.15 30.13 -12.44
CA PHE A 385 -3.38 29.34 -12.52
C PHE A 385 -3.90 28.89 -11.15
N PRO A 386 -4.08 29.79 -10.16
CA PRO A 386 -4.46 29.36 -8.81
C PRO A 386 -5.88 28.79 -8.74
N ASN A 387 -6.79 29.23 -9.62
CA ASN A 387 -8.23 28.93 -9.58
C ASN A 387 -8.75 28.12 -10.78
N VAL A 388 -7.88 27.68 -11.69
CA VAL A 388 -8.27 26.99 -12.92
C VAL A 388 -7.42 25.72 -13.12
N PRO A 389 -7.93 24.68 -13.82
CA PRO A 389 -7.19 23.44 -14.02
C PRO A 389 -5.95 23.66 -14.89
N PHE A 390 -4.77 23.33 -14.36
CA PHE A 390 -3.51 23.35 -15.11
C PHE A 390 -2.68 22.11 -14.80
N PHE A 391 -2.76 21.08 -15.66
CA PHE A 391 -2.09 19.80 -15.45
C PHE A 391 -1.18 19.46 -16.64
N PRO A 392 0.05 20.01 -16.70
CA PRO A 392 0.99 19.73 -17.78
C PRO A 392 1.30 18.23 -17.87
N CYS A 393 1.14 17.68 -19.07
CA CYS A 393 1.40 16.28 -19.39
C CYS A 393 2.59 16.15 -20.33
N TYR A 394 3.35 15.06 -20.21
CA TYR A 394 4.49 14.73 -21.08
C TYR A 394 5.52 15.87 -21.25
N TYR A 395 5.88 16.51 -20.13
CA TYR A 395 6.86 17.61 -20.13
C TYR A 395 8.22 17.16 -20.69
N LYS A 396 8.81 17.97 -21.56
CA LYS A 396 10.09 17.71 -22.22
C LYS A 396 10.91 18.99 -22.38
N ARG A 397 12.18 18.95 -21.97
CA ARG A 397 13.17 19.98 -22.26
C ARG A 397 13.81 19.74 -23.63
N LEU A 398 13.87 20.77 -24.48
CA LEU A 398 14.48 20.73 -25.80
C LEU A 398 15.44 21.92 -25.98
N GLY A 399 16.67 21.79 -25.48
CA GLY A 399 17.68 22.83 -25.62
C GLY A 399 17.26 24.14 -24.94
N ASN A 400 16.84 25.12 -25.73
CA ASN A 400 16.51 26.49 -25.30
C ASN A 400 15.02 26.70 -24.96
N ARG A 401 14.21 25.63 -25.03
CA ARG A 401 12.77 25.69 -24.82
C ARG A 401 12.25 24.47 -24.05
N ASP A 402 11.09 24.64 -23.46
CA ASP A 402 10.31 23.57 -22.82
C ASP A 402 9.01 23.32 -23.56
N GLU A 403 8.60 22.05 -23.62
CA GLU A 403 7.37 21.64 -24.26
C GLU A 403 6.55 20.75 -23.32
N PHE A 404 5.23 20.97 -23.29
CA PHE A 404 4.28 20.08 -22.62
C PHE A 404 2.92 20.12 -23.29
N TYR A 405 2.04 19.20 -22.89
CA TYR A 405 0.70 19.06 -23.44
C TYR A 405 -0.35 19.28 -22.37
N LEU A 406 -1.48 19.83 -22.78
CA LEU A 406 -2.65 20.09 -21.93
C LEU A 406 -3.87 19.38 -22.51
N TYR A 407 -4.65 18.75 -21.63
CA TYR A 407 -5.89 18.05 -21.94
C TYR A 407 -6.97 18.46 -20.95
N LYS A 408 -8.10 18.96 -21.44
CA LYS A 408 -9.17 19.54 -20.62
C LYS A 408 -8.71 20.68 -19.68
N ASN A 409 -7.73 21.47 -20.10
CA ASN A 409 -7.24 22.68 -19.39
C ASN A 409 -7.61 23.97 -20.15
N PHE A 410 -8.85 24.05 -20.64
CA PHE A 410 -9.30 25.14 -21.51
C PHE A 410 -9.10 26.53 -20.88
N ASP A 411 -9.46 26.69 -19.61
CA ASP A 411 -9.36 27.97 -18.91
C ASP A 411 -7.91 28.46 -18.76
N ALA A 412 -6.96 27.55 -18.58
CA ALA A 412 -5.55 27.90 -18.53
C ALA A 412 -5.04 28.38 -19.90
N LEU A 413 -5.46 27.73 -21.00
CA LEU A 413 -5.12 28.17 -22.36
C LEU A 413 -5.71 29.56 -22.66
N LYS A 414 -6.97 29.79 -22.28
CA LYS A 414 -7.63 31.09 -22.42
C LYS A 414 -6.88 32.19 -21.66
N LEU A 415 -6.51 31.93 -20.41
CA LEU A 415 -5.78 32.90 -19.59
C LEU A 415 -4.39 33.23 -20.16
N LEU A 416 -3.68 32.25 -20.74
CA LEU A 416 -2.42 32.49 -21.46
C LEU A 416 -2.63 33.43 -22.64
N MET A 417 -3.68 33.22 -23.44
CA MET A 417 -4.00 34.06 -24.59
C MET A 417 -4.39 35.49 -24.17
N GLU A 418 -5.19 35.64 -23.12
CA GLU A 418 -5.54 36.95 -22.53
C GLU A 418 -4.30 37.71 -22.04
N ARG A 419 -3.29 36.98 -21.53
CA ARG A 419 -1.97 37.52 -21.16
C ARG A 419 -1.02 37.72 -22.35
N ARG A 420 -1.52 37.62 -23.58
CA ARG A 420 -0.75 37.79 -24.83
C ARG A 420 0.44 36.83 -24.94
N LEU A 421 0.38 35.67 -24.30
CA LEU A 421 1.42 34.63 -24.34
C LEU A 421 2.79 35.12 -23.85
N ILE A 422 2.83 36.04 -22.88
CA ILE A 422 4.06 36.53 -22.26
C ILE A 422 3.91 36.44 -20.74
N HIS A 423 4.96 36.01 -20.05
CA HIS A 423 5.06 36.08 -18.60
C HIS A 423 6.40 36.69 -18.17
N GLU A 424 6.38 37.44 -17.07
CA GLU A 424 7.58 38.05 -16.49
C GLU A 424 8.03 37.24 -15.28
N MET A 425 9.28 36.77 -15.34
CA MET A 425 9.93 35.98 -14.29
C MET A 425 10.41 36.88 -13.14
N PRO A 426 10.76 36.32 -11.97
CA PRO A 426 11.18 37.11 -10.79
C PRO A 426 12.39 38.04 -11.03
N ASP A 427 13.22 37.76 -12.02
CA ASP A 427 14.34 38.60 -12.46
C ASP A 427 13.96 39.66 -13.51
N CYS A 428 12.66 39.99 -13.60
CA CYS A 428 12.04 40.96 -14.51
C CYS A 428 12.21 40.64 -16.00
N GLN A 429 12.50 39.38 -16.33
CA GLN A 429 12.77 38.97 -17.70
C GLN A 429 11.61 38.16 -18.25
N LYS A 430 11.34 38.33 -19.55
CA LYS A 430 10.13 37.82 -20.16
C LYS A 430 10.39 36.48 -20.80
N ILE A 431 9.51 35.52 -20.50
CA ILE A 431 9.37 34.27 -21.25
C ILE A 431 8.17 34.36 -22.18
N THR A 432 8.29 33.73 -23.34
CA THR A 432 7.24 33.72 -24.36
C THR A 432 6.65 32.33 -24.53
N PHE A 433 5.32 32.27 -24.61
CA PHE A 433 4.59 31.04 -24.87
C PHE A 433 4.24 30.93 -26.36
N GLN A 434 4.30 29.72 -26.89
CA GLN A 434 3.75 29.35 -28.19
C GLN A 434 2.71 28.26 -27.96
N LEU A 435 1.51 28.44 -28.51
CA LEU A 435 0.40 27.50 -28.35
C LEU A 435 0.08 26.85 -29.69
N SER A 436 -0.01 25.53 -29.72
CA SER A 436 -0.64 24.79 -30.81
C SER A 436 -1.91 24.14 -30.27
N LEU A 437 -3.06 24.68 -30.65
CA LEU A 437 -4.35 24.16 -30.19
C LEU A 437 -4.80 22.98 -31.06
N GLY A 438 -5.38 21.97 -30.44
CA GLY A 438 -5.95 20.81 -31.16
C GLY A 438 -4.92 20.05 -31.99
N VAL A 439 -3.76 19.75 -31.41
CA VAL A 439 -2.69 19.03 -32.12
C VAL A 439 -3.01 17.55 -32.34
N ALA A 440 -3.77 16.94 -31.43
CA ALA A 440 -4.16 15.52 -31.53
C ALA A 440 -5.51 15.29 -30.84
N ALA A 441 -6.33 14.38 -31.36
CA ALA A 441 -7.47 13.86 -30.63
C ALA A 441 -6.98 12.97 -29.47
N PHE A 442 -7.71 12.96 -28.35
CA PHE A 442 -7.46 12.02 -27.27
C PHE A 442 -7.78 10.59 -27.74
N GLU A 443 -6.85 9.67 -27.52
CA GLU A 443 -7.00 8.24 -27.78
C GLU A 443 -6.92 7.47 -26.45
N ASP A 444 -7.71 6.40 -26.33
CA ASP A 444 -7.72 5.55 -25.14
C ASP A 444 -6.32 4.96 -24.91
N GLY A 445 -5.85 5.00 -23.66
CA GLY A 445 -4.48 4.59 -23.29
C GLY A 445 -3.55 5.77 -22.99
N GLN A 446 -3.88 6.97 -23.47
CA GLN A 446 -3.16 8.21 -23.15
C GLN A 446 -3.44 8.70 -21.72
N VAL A 447 -2.54 9.52 -21.19
CA VAL A 447 -2.65 10.09 -19.85
C VAL A 447 -3.88 11.00 -19.73
N ASN A 448 -4.71 10.75 -18.73
CA ASN A 448 -5.80 11.63 -18.34
C ASN A 448 -5.65 11.99 -16.85
N TRP A 449 -5.35 13.26 -16.56
CA TRP A 449 -5.08 13.72 -15.19
C TRP A 449 -6.27 13.56 -14.26
N GLN A 450 -7.51 13.75 -14.75
CA GLN A 450 -8.73 13.57 -13.96
C GLN A 450 -8.87 12.11 -13.50
N HIS A 451 -8.64 11.18 -14.43
CA HIS A 451 -8.69 9.75 -14.15
C HIS A 451 -7.55 9.31 -13.22
N LYS A 452 -6.33 9.81 -13.45
CA LYS A 452 -5.17 9.49 -12.62
C LYS A 452 -5.34 9.96 -11.18
N ILE A 453 -5.77 11.21 -10.96
CA ILE A 453 -6.02 11.71 -9.59
C ILE A 453 -7.06 10.84 -8.90
N SER A 454 -8.20 10.58 -9.56
CA SER A 454 -9.27 9.77 -8.97
C SER A 454 -8.83 8.31 -8.69
N TYR A 455 -8.04 7.70 -9.57
CA TYR A 455 -7.47 6.37 -9.33
C TYR A 455 -6.50 6.35 -8.13
N VAL A 456 -5.59 7.33 -8.05
CA VAL A 456 -4.63 7.37 -6.93
C VAL A 456 -5.35 7.65 -5.61
N LEU A 457 -6.40 8.47 -5.62
CA LEU A 457 -7.25 8.69 -4.44
C LEU A 457 -7.96 7.41 -4.00
N SER A 458 -8.46 6.58 -4.91
CA SER A 458 -9.17 5.35 -4.51
C SER A 458 -8.25 4.33 -3.81
N GLN A 459 -6.95 4.38 -4.07
CA GLN A 459 -5.94 3.57 -3.39
C GLN A 459 -5.48 4.17 -2.06
N ARG A 460 -5.68 5.48 -1.88
CA ARG A 460 -5.22 6.25 -0.72
C ARG A 460 -6.34 6.56 0.27
N ILE A 461 -7.58 6.23 -0.06
CA ILE A 461 -8.69 6.19 0.87
C ILE A 461 -8.71 4.80 1.51
N ILE A 462 -8.40 4.74 2.79
CA ILE A 462 -8.31 3.50 3.58
C ILE A 462 -9.29 3.62 4.75
N GLY A 463 -10.42 2.91 4.69
CA GLY A 463 -11.46 3.01 5.70
C GLY A 463 -12.05 4.43 5.78
N ASP A 464 -11.85 5.12 6.90
CA ASP A 464 -12.27 6.52 7.13
C ASP A 464 -11.13 7.54 6.96
N THR A 465 -9.99 7.10 6.42
CA THR A 465 -8.76 7.89 6.34
C THR A 465 -8.43 8.22 4.89
N LEU A 466 -8.08 9.47 4.61
CA LEU A 466 -7.56 9.95 3.34
C LEU A 466 -6.05 10.22 3.47
N ASP A 467 -5.22 9.34 2.92
CA ASP A 467 -3.76 9.42 3.00
C ASP A 467 -3.11 10.06 1.75
N LEU A 468 -2.93 11.36 1.80
CA LEU A 468 -2.23 12.17 0.79
C LEU A 468 -0.77 12.43 1.16
N ASN A 469 -0.15 11.61 2.02
CA ASN A 469 1.28 11.75 2.32
C ASN A 469 2.12 11.68 1.04
N GLY A 470 2.90 12.74 0.78
CA GLY A 470 3.78 12.83 -0.38
C GLY A 470 3.03 12.66 -1.71
N PHE A 471 1.77 13.05 -1.79
CA PHE A 471 0.91 12.85 -2.96
C PHE A 471 1.46 13.50 -4.24
N ILE A 472 2.14 14.65 -4.10
CA ILE A 472 2.86 15.30 -5.21
C ILE A 472 3.97 14.42 -5.81
N HIS A 473 4.52 13.49 -5.03
CA HIS A 473 5.60 12.59 -5.41
C HIS A 473 5.13 11.17 -5.77
N ASP A 474 3.82 10.93 -5.88
CA ASP A 474 3.32 9.59 -6.22
C ASP A 474 3.80 9.18 -7.64
N PRO A 475 4.49 8.03 -7.80
CA PRO A 475 5.08 7.62 -9.07
C PRO A 475 4.04 7.43 -10.18
N LYS A 476 2.76 7.23 -9.83
CA LYS A 476 1.65 7.10 -10.79
C LYS A 476 1.38 8.41 -11.54
N PHE A 477 1.91 9.55 -11.06
CA PHE A 477 1.88 10.84 -11.75
C PHE A 477 3.12 11.12 -12.61
N SER A 478 4.02 10.16 -12.86
CA SER A 478 5.28 10.40 -13.62
C SER A 478 5.16 11.11 -14.98
N LYS A 479 3.98 11.08 -15.63
CA LYS A 479 3.68 11.77 -16.89
C LYS A 479 2.86 13.05 -16.74
N ILE A 480 2.47 13.42 -15.51
CA ILE A 480 1.66 14.61 -15.17
C ILE A 480 2.41 15.43 -14.12
N ILE A 481 2.60 16.71 -14.37
CA ILE A 481 3.03 17.64 -13.33
C ILE A 481 1.80 17.98 -12.48
N LEU A 482 1.80 17.56 -11.21
CA LEU A 482 0.69 17.76 -10.29
C LEU A 482 0.89 19.04 -9.44
N PRO A 483 0.15 20.13 -9.69
CA PRO A 483 0.27 21.37 -8.93
C PRO A 483 -0.54 21.32 -7.62
N ILE A 484 -0.21 20.40 -6.70
CA ILE A 484 -1.00 20.17 -5.48
C ILE A 484 -1.06 21.41 -4.57
N ASN A 485 -0.15 22.36 -4.70
CA ASN A 485 -0.13 23.61 -3.92
C ASN A 485 -1.11 24.68 -4.43
N THR A 486 -1.83 24.42 -5.52
CA THR A 486 -2.82 25.37 -6.09
C THR A 486 -4.21 25.18 -5.48
N LYS A 487 -4.95 26.29 -5.36
CA LYS A 487 -6.29 26.28 -4.78
C LYS A 487 -7.27 25.41 -5.58
N PHE A 488 -7.21 25.44 -6.91
CA PHE A 488 -8.04 24.59 -7.74
C PHE A 488 -7.78 23.10 -7.45
N THR A 489 -6.51 22.69 -7.45
CA THR A 489 -6.14 21.26 -7.38
C THR A 489 -6.47 20.65 -6.03
N LEU A 490 -6.23 21.36 -4.92
CA LEU A 490 -6.64 20.87 -3.61
C LEU A 490 -8.15 20.73 -3.51
N ASN A 491 -8.93 21.74 -3.93
CA ASN A 491 -10.38 21.64 -3.94
C ASN A 491 -10.86 20.47 -4.81
N TYR A 492 -10.26 20.28 -5.98
CA TYR A 492 -10.57 19.16 -6.86
C TYR A 492 -10.29 17.81 -6.19
N ILE A 493 -9.12 17.65 -5.56
CA ILE A 493 -8.74 16.43 -4.85
C ILE A 493 -9.72 16.14 -3.71
N PHE A 494 -9.99 17.11 -2.84
CA PHE A 494 -10.90 16.92 -1.72
C PHE A 494 -12.32 16.66 -2.18
N ASP A 495 -12.84 17.42 -3.15
CA ASP A 495 -14.19 17.18 -3.68
C ASP A 495 -14.33 15.79 -4.32
N HIS A 496 -13.28 15.27 -4.96
CA HIS A 496 -13.27 13.92 -5.50
C HIS A 496 -13.12 12.84 -4.42
N ALA A 497 -12.27 13.06 -3.42
CA ALA A 497 -12.12 12.15 -2.28
C ALA A 497 -13.45 12.03 -1.51
N ARG A 498 -14.15 13.15 -1.28
CA ARG A 498 -15.48 13.18 -0.66
C ARG A 498 -16.49 12.34 -1.43
N LYS A 499 -16.49 12.47 -2.76
CA LYS A 499 -17.40 11.70 -3.60
C LYS A 499 -17.09 10.21 -3.38
N GLN A 500 -15.81 9.81 -3.44
CA GLN A 500 -15.38 8.42 -3.28
C GLN A 500 -15.73 7.84 -1.91
N ASN A 501 -15.58 8.64 -0.86
CA ASN A 501 -15.93 8.27 0.49
C ASN A 501 -16.35 9.51 1.30
N ASN A 502 -17.64 9.56 1.67
CA ASN A 502 -18.20 10.67 2.45
C ASN A 502 -18.09 10.47 3.97
N GLN A 503 -17.47 9.37 4.41
CA GLN A 503 -17.22 9.04 5.82
C GLN A 503 -15.78 9.33 6.24
N ILE A 504 -15.03 10.12 5.47
CA ILE A 504 -13.65 10.49 5.82
C ILE A 504 -13.67 11.33 7.11
N THR A 505 -13.01 10.81 8.14
CA THR A 505 -12.84 11.48 9.44
C THR A 505 -11.38 11.92 9.68
N LYS A 506 -10.41 11.32 8.97
CA LYS A 506 -8.98 11.62 9.09
C LYS A 506 -8.40 12.00 7.74
N ILE A 507 -7.66 13.11 7.70
CA ILE A 507 -6.97 13.59 6.49
C ILE A 507 -5.49 13.74 6.80
N TYR A 508 -4.66 13.07 6.02
CA TYR A 508 -3.20 13.15 6.09
C TYR A 508 -2.69 13.80 4.80
N ILE A 509 -2.01 14.96 4.89
CA ILE A 509 -1.50 15.70 3.72
C ILE A 509 -0.05 16.21 3.94
N GLN A 510 0.72 15.49 4.73
CA GLN A 510 2.12 15.77 4.99
C GLN A 510 2.99 15.66 3.73
N ASN A 511 4.12 16.37 3.72
CA ASN A 511 5.14 16.34 2.65
C ASN A 511 4.61 16.76 1.26
N ASN A 512 3.75 17.79 1.17
CA ASN A 512 3.20 18.28 -0.11
C ASN A 512 3.59 19.73 -0.45
N GLY A 513 4.42 20.38 0.38
CA GLY A 513 4.86 21.76 0.14
C GLY A 513 3.75 22.81 0.21
N ILE A 514 2.67 22.55 0.95
CA ILE A 514 1.52 23.44 1.08
C ILE A 514 1.89 24.69 1.87
N THR A 515 1.53 25.86 1.36
CA THR A 515 1.86 27.16 1.97
C THR A 515 0.67 27.82 2.68
N SER A 516 -0.56 27.60 2.21
CA SER A 516 -1.79 28.08 2.83
C SER A 516 -2.95 27.10 2.62
N LEU A 517 -3.83 26.99 3.62
CA LEU A 517 -5.06 26.20 3.57
C LEU A 517 -6.30 27.05 3.27
N ASP A 518 -6.17 28.34 2.98
CA ASP A 518 -7.33 29.18 2.57
C ASP A 518 -8.09 28.59 1.39
N CYS A 519 -7.37 27.83 0.56
CA CYS A 519 -7.92 27.07 -0.54
C CYS A 519 -8.94 26.00 -0.09
N LEU A 520 -8.78 25.41 1.10
CA LEU A 520 -9.62 24.34 1.64
C LEU A 520 -10.93 24.83 2.24
N ARG A 521 -11.14 26.14 2.37
CA ARG A 521 -12.33 26.68 3.05
C ARG A 521 -13.62 26.09 2.50
N LYS A 522 -13.77 25.97 1.18
CA LYS A 522 -14.97 25.36 0.58
C LYS A 522 -15.03 23.85 0.77
N SER A 523 -13.93 23.15 0.49
CA SER A 523 -13.89 21.68 0.55
C SER A 523 -13.81 21.12 1.97
N PHE A 524 -13.42 21.88 2.99
CA PHE A 524 -13.40 21.39 4.36
C PHE A 524 -14.79 21.43 5.00
N PHE A 525 -15.59 22.48 4.73
CA PHE A 525 -16.98 22.52 5.16
C PHE A 525 -17.82 21.40 4.56
N THR A 526 -17.45 20.90 3.37
CA THR A 526 -18.08 19.73 2.78
C THR A 526 -17.66 18.41 3.46
N HIS A 527 -16.50 18.37 4.14
CA HIS A 527 -16.05 17.25 4.98
C HIS A 527 -16.26 17.54 6.47
N SER A 528 -17.49 17.91 6.86
CA SER A 528 -17.84 18.31 8.24
C SER A 528 -17.61 17.26 9.33
N LYS A 529 -17.24 16.02 8.96
CA LYS A 529 -16.93 14.90 9.87
C LYS A 529 -15.44 14.76 10.19
N VAL A 530 -14.58 15.56 9.57
CA VAL A 530 -13.13 15.46 9.78
C VAL A 530 -12.79 15.90 11.21
N VAL A 531 -12.18 14.99 11.95
CA VAL A 531 -11.74 15.18 13.33
C VAL A 531 -10.22 15.27 13.44
N THR A 532 -9.48 14.65 12.52
CA THR A 532 -8.01 14.63 12.51
C THR A 532 -7.46 15.20 11.21
N LEU A 533 -6.52 16.13 11.31
CA LEU A 533 -5.81 16.71 10.16
C LEU A 533 -4.29 16.72 10.39
N ASP A 534 -3.53 16.08 9.50
CA ASP A 534 -2.07 16.05 9.55
C ASP A 534 -1.47 16.88 8.42
N LEU A 535 -0.74 17.94 8.80
CA LEU A 535 -0.11 18.92 7.92
C LEU A 535 1.42 18.91 8.03
N ARG A 536 2.02 17.88 8.62
CA ARG A 536 3.46 17.86 8.90
C ARG A 536 4.33 18.08 7.67
N ASN A 537 5.51 18.67 7.86
CA ASN A 537 6.51 18.88 6.80
C ASN A 537 5.95 19.59 5.55
N ASN A 538 5.13 20.62 5.74
CA ASN A 538 4.69 21.54 4.69
C ASN A 538 5.42 22.90 4.84
N LYS A 539 4.99 23.93 4.10
CA LYS A 539 5.61 25.27 4.07
C LYS A 539 4.69 26.33 4.68
N ILE A 540 3.93 25.98 5.72
CA ILE A 540 2.96 26.88 6.37
C ILE A 540 3.70 27.91 7.23
N LEU A 541 3.51 29.19 6.92
CA LEU A 541 4.11 30.34 7.62
C LEU A 541 3.16 31.04 8.60
N CYS A 542 1.84 30.92 8.39
CA CYS A 542 0.82 31.57 9.21
C CYS A 542 -0.45 30.69 9.31
N LEU A 543 -1.12 30.68 10.48
CA LEU A 543 -2.43 30.02 10.66
C LEU A 543 -3.63 30.95 10.36
N SER A 544 -3.36 32.24 10.11
CA SER A 544 -4.41 33.20 9.77
C SER A 544 -5.24 32.72 8.60
N GLY A 545 -6.57 32.76 8.73
CA GLY A 545 -7.49 32.28 7.70
C GLY A 545 -7.98 30.85 7.90
N MET A 546 -7.40 30.06 8.82
CA MET A 546 -7.76 28.67 9.09
C MET A 546 -8.88 28.48 10.15
N SER A 547 -9.48 29.56 10.65
CA SER A 547 -10.54 29.49 11.69
C SER A 547 -11.77 28.69 11.27
N PHE A 548 -11.94 28.41 9.97
CA PHE A 548 -12.99 27.52 9.47
C PHE A 548 -12.79 26.04 9.85
N LEU A 549 -11.61 25.66 10.32
CA LEU A 549 -11.24 24.31 10.77
C LEU A 549 -11.54 24.07 12.26
N CYS A 550 -12.41 24.87 12.87
CA CYS A 550 -12.65 24.89 14.32
C CYS A 550 -13.20 23.58 14.91
N SER A 551 -13.72 22.67 14.09
CA SER A 551 -14.28 21.38 14.50
C SER A 551 -13.25 20.26 14.69
N LEU A 552 -11.98 20.50 14.35
CA LEU A 552 -10.92 19.51 14.51
C LEU A 552 -10.66 19.18 15.97
N LYS A 553 -10.48 17.89 16.26
CA LYS A 553 -10.06 17.37 17.57
C LYS A 553 -8.57 17.06 17.62
N GLU A 554 -7.93 16.77 16.49
CA GLU A 554 -6.52 16.45 16.44
C GLU A 554 -5.86 17.12 15.24
N ILE A 555 -4.73 17.79 15.47
CA ILE A 555 -3.97 18.46 14.42
C ILE A 555 -2.48 18.18 14.56
N PHE A 556 -1.79 17.98 13.44
CA PHE A 556 -0.32 17.87 13.39
C PHE A 556 0.25 18.95 12.47
N LEU A 557 1.19 19.75 12.98
CA LEU A 557 1.86 20.86 12.29
C LEU A 557 3.39 20.74 12.33
N ASP A 558 3.96 19.74 13.02
CA ASP A 558 5.41 19.51 13.09
C ASP A 558 6.13 19.65 11.73
N GLY A 559 7.27 20.35 11.73
CA GLY A 559 8.09 20.54 10.53
C GLY A 559 7.61 21.62 9.57
N ASN A 560 6.61 22.43 9.95
CA ASN A 560 6.27 23.66 9.24
C ASN A 560 7.07 24.86 9.81
N PRO A 561 7.41 25.86 8.97
CA PRO A 561 8.10 27.09 9.41
C PRO A 561 7.43 27.83 10.57
N ILE A 562 6.10 27.79 10.67
CA ILE A 562 5.36 28.40 11.78
C ILE A 562 5.80 27.89 13.16
N CYS A 563 6.20 26.62 13.27
CA CYS A 563 6.67 26.05 14.54
C CYS A 563 7.95 26.75 15.04
N GLU A 564 8.76 27.31 14.15
CA GLU A 564 10.00 28.02 14.50
C GLU A 564 9.76 29.45 15.02
N MET A 565 8.54 29.99 14.87
CA MET A 565 8.18 31.33 15.34
C MET A 565 7.97 31.40 16.85
N PHE A 566 7.88 30.27 17.56
CA PHE A 566 7.59 30.22 18.99
C PHE A 566 8.80 29.77 19.79
N SER A 567 9.19 30.57 20.78
CA SER A 567 10.33 30.26 21.67
C SER A 567 10.02 29.19 22.71
N ASN A 568 8.74 28.87 22.93
CA ASN A 568 8.33 27.85 23.91
C ASN A 568 7.03 27.12 23.47
N PRO A 569 6.82 25.85 23.90
CA PRO A 569 5.65 25.07 23.51
C PRO A 569 4.31 25.66 23.98
N LYS A 570 4.29 26.40 25.09
CA LYS A 570 3.05 26.98 25.64
C LYS A 570 2.50 28.05 24.70
N SER A 571 3.34 28.99 24.26
CA SER A 571 2.96 30.03 23.31
C SER A 571 2.53 29.44 21.96
N TYR A 572 3.20 28.39 21.50
CA TYR A 572 2.78 27.64 20.31
C TYR A 572 1.38 27.03 20.47
N ILE A 573 1.14 26.32 21.58
CA ILE A 573 -0.16 25.72 21.88
C ILE A 573 -1.26 26.79 21.99
N GLU A 574 -0.98 27.90 22.68
CA GLU A 574 -1.92 29.02 22.83
C GLU A 574 -2.31 29.60 21.47
N GLU A 575 -1.34 29.82 20.57
CA GLU A 575 -1.61 30.31 19.22
C GLU A 575 -2.44 29.30 18.40
N VAL A 576 -2.04 28.03 18.36
CA VAL A 576 -2.78 27.00 17.61
C VAL A 576 -4.20 26.87 18.17
N LYS A 577 -4.38 26.96 19.49
CA LYS A 577 -5.69 26.91 20.14
C LYS A 577 -6.60 28.10 19.80
N GLN A 578 -6.07 29.26 19.42
CA GLN A 578 -6.89 30.37 18.93
C GLN A 578 -7.60 30.00 17.62
N TYR A 579 -6.94 29.25 16.75
CA TYR A 579 -7.49 28.83 15.44
C TYR A 579 -8.24 27.50 15.51
N PHE A 580 -7.83 26.59 16.39
CA PHE A 580 -8.39 25.26 16.58
C PHE A 580 -8.85 25.05 18.03
N PRO A 581 -9.89 25.79 18.49
CA PRO A 581 -10.30 25.76 19.90
C PRO A 581 -10.74 24.36 20.37
N GLY A 582 -11.33 23.56 19.47
CA GLY A 582 -11.78 22.20 19.71
C GLY A 582 -10.68 21.13 19.80
N ALA A 583 -9.42 21.45 19.47
CA ALA A 583 -8.35 20.45 19.37
C ALA A 583 -8.00 19.83 20.74
N GLU A 584 -8.28 18.55 20.94
CA GLU A 584 -7.91 17.76 22.12
C GLU A 584 -6.45 17.26 22.03
N LYS A 585 -5.89 17.17 20.82
CA LYS A 585 -4.50 16.76 20.57
C LYS A 585 -3.80 17.68 19.56
N ILE A 586 -2.57 18.08 19.85
CA ILE A 586 -1.69 18.79 18.91
C ILE A 586 -0.37 18.03 18.82
N ASP A 587 0.07 17.72 17.60
CA ASP A 587 1.31 16.99 17.31
C ASP A 587 1.40 15.65 18.09
N GLY A 588 0.26 14.94 18.17
CA GLY A 588 0.12 13.67 18.88
C GLY A 588 0.06 13.78 20.41
N ARG A 589 0.10 15.00 20.97
CA ARG A 589 0.12 15.26 22.41
C ARG A 589 -1.23 15.74 22.90
N VAL A 590 -1.76 15.11 23.94
CA VAL A 590 -3.06 15.45 24.54
C VAL A 590 -2.96 16.79 25.27
N ILE A 591 -3.85 17.71 24.95
CA ILE A 591 -3.96 19.02 25.60
C ILE A 591 -5.15 18.97 26.55
N ASN A 592 -4.85 18.79 27.84
CA ASN A 592 -5.86 18.65 28.87
C ASN A 592 -6.71 19.94 28.99
N ARG A 593 -8.04 19.80 29.05
CA ARG A 593 -9.02 20.91 28.95
C ARG A 593 -9.07 21.78 30.23
N SER A 594 -8.31 21.42 31.25
CA SER A 594 -8.01 22.26 32.40
C SER A 594 -6.56 22.73 32.28
N LEU A 595 -6.33 24.04 32.30
CA LEU A 595 -5.02 24.64 32.50
C LEU A 595 -4.17 23.81 33.47
N GLN A 596 -3.13 23.13 32.96
CA GLN A 596 -1.79 22.94 33.54
C GLN A 596 -1.13 21.61 33.10
N MET A 597 -0.02 21.77 32.38
CA MET A 597 1.01 20.78 32.03
C MET A 597 0.66 19.71 30.98
N VAL A 598 1.21 19.90 29.78
CA VAL A 598 1.43 18.80 28.84
C VAL A 598 2.57 17.95 29.41
N SER A 599 2.32 16.68 29.74
CA SER A 599 3.42 15.77 30.07
C SER A 599 4.12 15.39 28.77
N PHE A 600 5.42 15.70 28.68
CA PHE A 600 6.26 15.25 27.59
C PHE A 600 7.08 14.08 28.09
N GLN A 601 7.04 12.93 27.40
CA GLN A 601 7.93 11.81 27.73
C GLN A 601 9.38 12.18 27.46
N ASN A 602 9.64 12.99 26.43
CA ASN A 602 10.94 13.57 26.14
C ASN A 602 10.76 15.04 25.75
N PHE A 603 11.53 15.93 26.37
CA PHE A 603 11.63 17.34 25.99
C PHE A 603 13.01 17.65 25.41
N LEU A 604 13.09 17.90 24.10
CA LEU A 604 14.32 18.40 23.47
C LEU A 604 14.09 19.85 23.05
N ILE A 605 14.90 20.79 23.54
CA ILE A 605 14.83 22.20 23.11
C ILE A 605 15.16 22.38 21.62
N THR A 606 15.92 21.45 21.02
CA THR A 606 16.21 21.42 19.59
C THR A 606 16.41 19.99 19.09
N ARG A 607 15.94 19.71 17.85
CA ARG A 607 16.17 18.40 17.19
C ARG A 607 17.66 18.08 17.00
N LYS A 608 18.52 19.10 16.91
CA LYS A 608 19.98 18.94 16.80
C LYS A 608 20.60 18.24 18.02
N ALA A 609 19.96 18.30 19.18
CA ALA A 609 20.44 17.66 20.40
C ALA A 609 20.27 16.14 20.37
N SER A 610 19.27 15.62 19.65
CA SER A 610 18.83 14.20 19.71
C SER A 610 19.95 13.20 19.45
N VAL A 611 20.69 13.36 18.34
CA VAL A 611 21.74 12.41 17.95
C VAL A 611 22.86 12.35 18.99
N MET A 612 23.32 13.51 19.46
CA MET A 612 24.41 13.60 20.44
C MET A 612 23.97 13.09 21.81
N VAL A 613 22.79 13.50 22.29
CA VAL A 613 22.28 13.10 23.61
C VAL A 613 22.05 11.59 23.67
N ASN A 614 21.48 11.00 22.61
CA ASN A 614 21.30 9.55 22.54
C ASN A 614 22.66 8.81 22.51
N ALA A 615 23.64 9.31 21.74
CA ALA A 615 24.97 8.72 21.71
C ALA A 615 25.68 8.81 23.07
N PHE A 616 25.58 9.95 23.75
CA PHE A 616 26.12 10.15 25.09
C PHE A 616 25.48 9.19 26.09
N LEU A 617 24.15 9.22 26.24
CA LEU A 617 23.43 8.40 27.22
C LEU A 617 23.64 6.91 26.94
N SER A 618 23.63 6.49 25.66
CA SER A 618 23.91 5.11 25.29
C SER A 618 25.30 4.66 25.74
N ASN A 619 26.34 5.45 25.44
CA ASN A 619 27.71 5.10 25.82
C ASN A 619 27.92 5.15 27.33
N PHE A 620 27.39 6.18 27.99
CA PHE A 620 27.53 6.37 29.42
C PHE A 620 26.93 5.20 30.21
N PHE A 621 25.65 4.87 29.98
CA PHE A 621 24.97 3.82 30.74
C PHE A 621 25.47 2.42 30.36
N LYS A 622 25.85 2.17 29.09
CA LYS A 622 26.50 0.91 28.70
C LYS A 622 27.80 0.69 29.48
N LEU A 623 28.66 1.71 29.58
CA LEU A 623 29.89 1.61 30.37
C LEU A 623 29.56 1.45 31.86
N PHE A 624 28.59 2.20 32.38
CA PHE A 624 28.19 2.16 33.78
C PHE A 624 27.66 0.79 34.22
N ASP A 625 26.96 0.07 33.34
CA ASP A 625 26.42 -1.27 33.62
C ASP A 625 27.41 -2.40 33.30
N SER A 626 28.44 -2.12 32.51
CA SER A 626 29.45 -3.11 32.12
C SER A 626 30.46 -3.45 33.23
N MET A 627 31.27 -4.47 32.96
CA MET A 627 32.47 -4.79 33.73
C MET A 627 33.52 -3.66 33.73
N GLU A 628 33.44 -2.75 32.76
CA GLU A 628 34.36 -1.64 32.57
C GLU A 628 33.84 -0.32 33.17
N ARG A 629 32.98 -0.36 34.20
CA ARG A 629 32.42 0.84 34.88
C ARG A 629 33.45 1.94 35.20
N HIS A 630 34.69 1.57 35.50
CA HIS A 630 35.78 2.53 35.74
C HIS A 630 36.01 3.50 34.58
N ARG A 631 35.72 3.09 33.33
CA ARG A 631 35.84 3.92 32.12
C ARG A 631 34.81 5.02 32.02
N VAL A 632 33.74 4.98 32.82
CA VAL A 632 32.81 6.10 32.93
C VAL A 632 33.52 7.40 33.37
N LEU A 633 34.65 7.28 34.09
CA LEU A 633 35.48 8.40 34.48
C LEU A 633 36.11 9.15 33.29
N GLU A 634 36.17 8.55 32.09
CA GLU A 634 36.61 9.22 30.85
C GLU A 634 35.72 10.43 30.50
N PHE A 635 34.49 10.49 31.01
CA PHE A 635 33.58 11.63 30.83
C PHE A 635 33.77 12.73 31.88
N TYR A 636 34.60 12.55 32.90
CA TYR A 636 34.76 13.49 34.02
C TYR A 636 36.14 14.16 34.00
N SER A 637 36.27 15.21 34.80
CA SER A 637 37.50 15.97 35.01
C SER A 637 37.79 16.08 36.52
N ASP A 638 38.95 16.63 36.88
CA ASP A 638 39.31 16.86 38.29
C ASP A 638 38.42 17.90 38.98
N GLN A 639 37.69 18.72 38.21
CA GLN A 639 36.74 19.71 38.73
C GLN A 639 35.29 19.22 38.72
N SER A 640 35.05 18.01 38.22
CA SER A 640 33.70 17.48 38.12
C SER A 640 33.12 17.15 39.50
N ILE A 641 31.83 17.36 39.66
CA ILE A 641 31.11 17.20 40.92
C ILE A 641 30.03 16.15 40.76
N PHE A 642 30.04 15.11 41.61
CA PHE A 642 28.97 14.14 41.74
C PHE A 642 28.24 14.31 43.07
N THR A 643 26.91 14.23 43.04
CA THR A 643 26.07 14.12 44.23
C THR A 643 24.97 13.10 44.01
N MET A 644 24.57 12.40 45.08
CA MET A 644 23.45 11.47 45.04
C MET A 644 22.44 11.80 46.14
N SER A 645 21.16 11.72 45.84
CA SER A 645 20.08 11.80 46.83
C SER A 645 19.21 10.56 46.73
N VAL A 646 18.75 10.03 47.86
CA VAL A 646 17.81 8.89 47.84
C VAL A 646 16.52 9.17 48.60
N ASN A 647 15.44 8.54 48.14
CA ASN A 647 14.16 8.50 48.83
C ASN A 647 13.53 7.11 48.70
N PHE A 648 13.66 6.30 49.75
CA PHE A 648 13.09 4.97 49.81
C PHE A 648 11.93 4.94 50.79
N ASN A 649 10.72 4.70 50.28
CA ASN A 649 9.57 4.42 51.13
C ASN A 649 9.59 2.93 51.55
N PRO A 650 9.66 2.60 52.86
CA PRO A 650 9.63 1.22 53.33
C PRO A 650 8.36 0.46 52.88
N GLU A 651 7.23 1.15 52.72
CA GLU A 651 5.96 0.57 52.29
C GLU A 651 5.99 -0.02 50.89
N HIS A 652 6.94 0.43 50.07
CA HIS A 652 7.12 -0.04 48.70
C HIS A 652 7.79 -1.41 48.59
N PHE A 653 8.32 -1.94 49.69
CA PHE A 653 8.97 -3.24 49.75
C PHE A 653 8.09 -4.24 50.54
N SER A 654 7.99 -5.48 50.05
CA SER A 654 7.28 -6.55 50.77
C SER A 654 7.95 -6.85 52.12
N MET A 655 7.19 -7.39 53.08
CA MET A 655 7.72 -7.75 54.41
C MET A 655 8.95 -8.68 54.33
N THR A 656 8.98 -9.61 53.37
CA THR A 656 10.12 -10.50 53.11
C THR A 656 11.31 -9.75 52.49
N GLN A 657 11.07 -8.89 51.49
CA GLN A 657 12.12 -8.10 50.85
C GLN A 657 12.78 -7.10 51.81
N ARG A 658 12.03 -6.52 52.76
CA ARG A 658 12.55 -5.52 53.71
C ARG A 658 13.74 -6.04 54.52
N ALA A 659 13.75 -7.31 54.92
CA ALA A 659 14.85 -7.88 55.69
C ALA A 659 16.07 -8.17 54.80
N GLU A 660 15.85 -8.63 53.57
CA GLU A 660 16.90 -9.09 52.66
C GLU A 660 17.57 -7.94 51.88
N THR A 661 16.80 -6.91 51.52
CA THR A 661 17.29 -5.73 50.75
C THR A 661 17.67 -4.55 51.64
N ALA A 662 17.47 -4.64 52.96
CA ALA A 662 17.87 -3.59 53.92
C ALA A 662 19.33 -3.17 53.76
N THR A 663 20.23 -4.14 53.53
CA THR A 663 21.67 -3.87 53.35
C THR A 663 21.97 -3.14 52.03
N GLN A 664 21.25 -3.45 50.94
CA GLN A 664 21.37 -2.76 49.66
C GLN A 664 20.87 -1.32 49.78
N ILE A 665 19.70 -1.12 50.40
CA ILE A 665 19.11 0.20 50.64
C ILE A 665 20.02 1.07 51.53
N GLN A 666 20.61 0.49 52.57
CA GLN A 666 21.56 1.19 53.45
C GLN A 666 22.84 1.63 52.72
N ASN A 667 23.30 0.91 51.70
CA ASN A 667 24.50 1.30 50.94
C ASN A 667 24.31 2.64 50.22
N TYR A 668 23.15 2.86 49.62
CA TYR A 668 22.78 4.16 49.05
C TYR A 668 22.71 5.27 50.10
N GLY A 669 22.23 4.94 51.31
CA GLY A 669 22.14 5.87 52.43
C GLY A 669 23.48 6.49 52.83
N LYS A 670 24.61 5.77 52.64
CA LYS A 670 25.96 6.27 52.95
C LYS A 670 26.34 7.50 52.14
N TYR A 671 25.92 7.54 50.88
CA TYR A 671 26.27 8.58 49.91
C TYR A 671 25.13 9.59 49.68
N SER A 672 23.99 9.42 50.36
CA SER A 672 22.82 10.27 50.16
C SER A 672 23.03 11.68 50.71
N ARG A 673 22.66 12.68 49.91
CA ARG A 673 22.72 14.10 50.19
C ARG A 673 21.34 14.74 50.04
N ASN A 674 20.38 14.29 50.84
CA ASN A 674 19.04 14.87 50.88
C ASN A 674 18.95 15.98 51.95
N LEU A 675 19.02 17.24 51.52
CA LEU A 675 19.06 18.40 52.41
C LEU A 675 17.79 18.59 53.27
N LEU A 676 16.68 17.92 52.93
CA LEU A 676 15.44 17.96 53.72
C LEU A 676 15.49 17.07 54.96
N TYR A 677 16.25 15.96 54.93
CA TYR A 677 16.25 14.93 55.98
C TYR A 677 17.57 14.85 56.76
N ILE A 678 18.61 15.56 56.36
CA ILE A 678 19.91 15.50 57.03
C ILE A 678 19.93 16.44 58.24
N ALA A 679 19.98 15.87 59.44
CA ALA A 679 20.08 16.61 60.70
C ALA A 679 21.47 17.24 60.95
N ASN A 680 22.52 16.77 60.26
CA ASN A 680 23.89 17.25 60.46
C ASN A 680 24.48 17.86 59.18
N PHE A 681 24.57 19.19 59.14
CA PHE A 681 25.05 19.95 57.99
C PHE A 681 26.51 19.67 57.62
N SER A 682 27.35 19.16 58.53
CA SER A 682 28.72 18.76 58.18
C SER A 682 28.76 17.55 57.22
N LYS A 683 27.85 16.58 57.41
CA LYS A 683 27.71 15.42 56.52
C LYS A 683 27.22 15.77 55.11
N THR A 684 26.55 16.92 54.93
CA THR A 684 26.07 17.34 53.59
C THR A 684 27.21 17.86 52.71
N VAL A 685 28.32 18.29 53.32
CA VAL A 685 29.55 18.67 52.60
C VAL A 685 30.35 17.43 52.22
N ASP A 686 30.43 16.43 53.11
CA ASP A 686 31.17 15.17 52.87
C ASP A 686 30.60 14.34 51.71
N ASN A 687 29.28 14.44 51.44
CA ASN A 687 28.60 13.77 50.34
C ASN A 687 28.55 14.61 49.04
N ILE A 688 29.49 15.54 48.89
CA ILE A 688 29.81 16.20 47.62
C ILE A 688 31.13 15.61 47.12
N HIS A 689 31.08 14.86 46.03
CA HIS A 689 32.23 14.11 45.53
C HIS A 689 32.87 14.84 44.36
N VAL A 690 33.94 15.57 44.63
CA VAL A 690 34.68 16.37 43.64
C VAL A 690 35.89 15.59 43.12
N GLY A 691 36.04 15.57 41.80
CA GLY A 691 37.17 14.99 41.08
C GLY A 691 37.11 13.47 40.92
N LEU A 692 37.90 12.96 39.99
CA LEU A 692 37.87 11.56 39.52
C LEU A 692 37.93 10.54 40.65
N THR A 693 38.87 10.71 41.59
CA THR A 693 39.11 9.77 42.70
C THR A 693 37.89 9.63 43.61
N ASN A 694 37.23 10.73 43.95
CA ASN A 694 36.10 10.68 44.89
C ASN A 694 34.83 10.17 44.20
N ILE A 695 34.63 10.52 42.93
CA ILE A 695 33.54 9.98 42.11
C ILE A 695 33.70 8.46 41.94
N ALA A 696 34.92 7.99 41.63
CA ALA A 696 35.24 6.58 41.50
C ALA A 696 34.93 5.77 42.77
N LYS A 697 35.25 6.32 43.95
CA LYS A 697 34.95 5.69 45.24
C LYS A 697 33.45 5.43 45.42
N VAL A 698 32.60 6.36 44.99
CA VAL A 698 31.15 6.17 45.08
C VAL A 698 30.68 5.14 44.06
N PHE A 699 31.07 5.26 42.79
CA PHE A 699 30.64 4.34 41.73
C PHE A 699 31.07 2.89 41.98
N ASN A 700 32.24 2.69 42.58
CA ASN A 700 32.73 1.36 42.99
C ASN A 700 32.06 0.86 44.28
N GLY A 701 31.54 1.76 45.11
CA GLY A 701 30.77 1.42 46.33
C GLY A 701 29.33 1.03 46.05
N LEU A 702 28.82 1.32 44.85
CA LEU A 702 27.49 0.89 44.38
C LEU A 702 27.56 -0.48 43.72
N ASN A 703 26.50 -1.27 43.89
CA ASN A 703 26.37 -2.58 43.26
C ASN A 703 26.25 -2.45 41.73
N ARG A 704 26.34 -3.58 41.04
CA ARG A 704 26.15 -3.63 39.59
C ARG A 704 24.69 -3.37 39.23
N THR A 705 24.50 -2.69 38.12
CA THR A 705 23.19 -2.25 37.65
C THR A 705 22.97 -2.68 36.21
N SER A 706 21.71 -2.78 35.82
CA SER A 706 21.26 -2.92 34.43
C SER A 706 20.12 -1.93 34.19
N HIS A 707 20.39 -0.86 33.47
CA HIS A 707 19.40 0.16 33.13
C HIS A 707 18.52 -0.30 31.98
N ASP A 708 17.21 -0.05 32.09
CA ASP A 708 16.30 -0.25 30.98
C ASP A 708 16.24 1.00 30.12
N PHE A 709 16.95 1.00 28.99
CA PHE A 709 16.96 2.10 28.03
C PHE A 709 15.58 2.40 27.44
N GLU A 710 14.68 1.42 27.35
CA GLU A 710 13.31 1.64 26.85
C GLU A 710 12.46 2.43 27.86
N SER A 711 12.85 2.42 29.13
CA SER A 711 12.18 3.18 30.20
C SER A 711 12.59 4.66 30.27
N PHE A 712 13.57 5.09 29.48
CA PHE A 712 14.16 6.42 29.63
C PHE A 712 13.21 7.53 29.14
N SER A 713 13.09 8.55 29.98
CA SER A 713 12.49 9.85 29.71
C SER A 713 13.58 10.91 29.78
N ILE A 714 13.81 11.64 28.70
CA ILE A 714 14.97 12.51 28.49
C ILE A 714 14.49 13.94 28.26
N ASP A 715 14.93 14.84 29.13
CA ASP A 715 14.74 16.28 29.02
C ASP A 715 16.09 16.96 28.79
N VAL A 716 16.15 17.84 27.80
CA VAL A 716 17.30 18.69 27.48
C VAL A 716 16.87 20.14 27.60
N PRO A 717 16.80 20.67 28.84
CA PRO A 717 16.30 22.02 29.09
C PRO A 717 17.23 23.12 28.57
N LEU A 718 18.50 22.83 28.34
CA LEU A 718 19.48 23.78 27.81
C LEU A 718 20.42 23.07 26.84
N TYR A 719 20.54 23.63 25.63
CA TYR A 719 21.48 23.16 24.61
C TYR A 719 22.17 24.37 23.97
N HIS A 720 23.45 24.54 24.25
CA HIS A 720 24.30 25.50 23.58
C HIS A 720 25.56 24.78 23.05
N PRO A 721 25.75 24.71 21.72
CA PRO A 721 26.72 23.80 21.10
C PRO A 721 28.19 24.11 21.44
N THR A 722 28.48 25.29 21.98
CA THR A 722 29.85 25.72 22.31
C THR A 722 30.09 26.04 23.78
N SER A 723 29.07 25.99 24.65
CA SER A 723 29.25 26.39 26.06
C SER A 723 28.79 25.33 27.03
N MET A 724 27.53 24.91 26.97
CA MET A 724 26.94 24.04 27.99
C MET A 724 25.70 23.33 27.46
N ILE A 725 25.47 22.11 27.96
CA ILE A 725 24.30 21.29 27.67
C ILE A 725 23.83 20.68 28.99
N VAL A 726 22.53 20.77 29.27
CA VAL A 726 21.91 20.15 30.45
C VAL A 726 21.02 19.01 29.98
N ILE A 727 21.22 17.82 30.56
CA ILE A 727 20.46 16.62 30.23
C ILE A 727 19.92 16.04 31.53
N THR A 728 18.61 15.89 31.62
CA THR A 728 17.94 15.16 32.71
C THR A 728 17.36 13.88 32.12
N VAL A 729 17.75 12.74 32.66
CA VAL A 729 17.22 11.44 32.28
C VAL A 729 16.51 10.82 33.49
N THR A 730 15.28 10.36 33.30
CA THR A 730 14.52 9.59 34.29
C THR A 730 14.30 8.19 33.74
N GLY A 731 14.42 7.16 34.57
CA GLY A 731 14.22 5.79 34.11
C GLY A 731 14.25 4.78 35.25
N ILE A 732 14.41 3.52 34.87
CA ILE A 732 14.41 2.37 35.77
C ILE A 732 15.69 1.57 35.58
N PHE A 733 16.23 1.04 36.67
CA PHE A 733 17.32 0.08 36.63
C PHE A 733 17.11 -1.07 37.61
N GLU A 734 17.69 -2.20 37.27
CA GLU A 734 17.81 -3.38 38.13
C GLU A 734 19.18 -3.36 38.80
N GLU A 735 19.23 -3.52 40.12
CA GLU A 735 20.47 -3.73 40.87
C GLU A 735 20.65 -5.21 41.17
N HIS A 736 21.80 -5.75 40.77
CA HIS A 736 22.14 -7.15 40.96
C HIS A 736 22.67 -7.44 42.38
N GLY A 737 22.16 -8.50 42.99
CA GLY A 737 22.61 -8.98 44.29
C GLY A 737 24.07 -9.48 44.27
N LEU A 738 24.83 -9.19 45.33
CA LEU A 738 26.24 -9.61 45.47
C LEU A 738 26.43 -11.13 45.71
N HIS A 739 25.37 -11.88 46.00
CA HIS A 739 25.40 -13.33 46.28
C HIS A 739 24.22 -14.03 45.59
N LEU A 740 24.39 -15.31 45.24
CA LEU A 740 23.39 -16.18 44.58
C LEU A 740 22.02 -16.28 45.31
N ASN A 741 21.94 -15.82 46.57
CA ASN A 741 20.73 -15.84 47.40
C ASN A 741 20.13 -14.44 47.67
N LYS A 742 20.60 -13.37 47.01
CA LYS A 742 20.02 -12.02 47.13
C LYS A 742 19.14 -11.71 45.93
N PHE A 743 17.94 -11.18 46.18
CA PHE A 743 17.00 -10.77 45.15
C PHE A 743 17.48 -9.53 44.41
N ASP A 744 17.21 -9.48 43.10
CA ASP A 744 17.41 -8.30 42.28
C ASP A 744 16.43 -7.18 42.68
N LEU A 745 16.96 -5.96 42.79
CA LEU A 745 16.22 -4.80 43.27
C LEU A 745 15.93 -3.82 42.13
N PHE A 746 14.66 -3.60 41.82
CA PHE A 746 14.25 -2.63 40.80
C PHE A 746 14.04 -1.25 41.42
N LEU A 747 14.78 -0.25 40.92
CA LEU A 747 14.80 1.12 41.43
C LEU A 747 14.55 2.13 40.32
N GLY A 748 13.92 3.24 40.69
CA GLY A 748 13.73 4.39 39.82
C GLY A 748 14.85 5.40 40.01
N PHE A 749 15.21 6.10 38.94
CA PHE A 749 16.21 7.15 39.03
C PHE A 749 15.86 8.37 38.19
N THR A 750 16.37 9.52 38.63
CA THR A 750 16.48 10.74 37.83
C THR A 750 17.92 11.22 37.91
N ARG A 751 18.62 11.35 36.78
CA ARG A 751 20.02 11.79 36.72
C ARG A 751 20.15 13.01 35.84
N THR A 752 20.75 14.07 36.35
CA THR A 752 20.97 15.33 35.64
C THR A 752 22.46 15.53 35.40
N PHE A 753 22.84 15.69 34.14
CA PHE A 753 24.20 15.98 33.69
C PHE A 753 24.30 17.42 33.19
N ILE A 754 25.36 18.11 33.59
CA ILE A 754 25.84 19.32 32.93
C ILE A 754 27.08 18.97 32.13
N LEU A 755 26.99 19.09 30.81
CA LEU A 755 28.07 18.81 29.87
C LEU A 755 28.65 20.11 29.31
N HIS A 756 29.97 20.13 29.17
CA HIS A 756 30.69 21.16 28.43
C HIS A 756 31.30 20.57 27.15
N PRO A 757 31.03 21.17 25.97
CA PRO A 757 31.61 20.71 24.71
C PRO A 757 33.14 20.82 24.70
N LEU A 758 33.80 19.82 24.12
CA LEU A 758 35.23 19.77 23.80
C LEU A 758 35.41 19.68 22.27
N PRO A 759 36.63 19.92 21.73
CA PRO A 759 36.93 19.64 20.33
C PRO A 759 36.57 18.21 19.91
N GLU A 760 36.39 18.00 18.60
CA GLU A 760 36.09 16.67 18.01
C GLU A 760 34.78 16.02 18.50
N ASN A 761 33.75 16.81 18.79
CA ASN A 761 32.45 16.33 19.31
C ASN A 761 32.55 15.55 20.63
N LYS A 762 33.62 15.77 21.41
CA LYS A 762 33.74 15.24 22.77
C LYS A 762 33.08 16.20 23.76
N PHE A 763 32.89 15.74 24.99
CA PHE A 763 32.34 16.54 26.08
C PHE A 763 32.88 16.01 27.41
N PHE A 764 32.87 16.87 28.44
CA PHE A 764 33.08 16.43 29.81
C PHE A 764 31.90 16.87 30.68
N ILE A 765 31.63 16.08 31.72
CA ILE A 765 30.59 16.30 32.71
C ILE A 765 31.16 17.23 33.79
N SER A 766 30.65 18.44 33.96
CA SER A 766 31.03 19.28 35.12
C SER A 766 30.24 18.91 36.36
N ASN A 767 28.95 18.62 36.22
CA ASN A 767 28.06 18.28 37.33
C ASN A 767 27.21 17.07 36.97
N ASP A 768 27.12 16.14 37.91
CA ASP A 768 26.30 14.95 37.83
C ASP A 768 25.51 14.79 39.13
N GLN A 769 24.19 14.89 39.03
CA GLN A 769 23.30 14.73 40.15
C GLN A 769 22.39 13.53 39.92
N MET A 770 22.48 12.53 40.79
CA MET A 770 21.65 11.34 40.74
C MET A 770 20.63 11.34 41.88
N PHE A 771 19.38 11.08 41.55
CA PHE A 771 18.31 10.82 42.50
C PHE A 771 17.84 9.38 42.32
N VAL A 772 17.73 8.63 43.42
CA VAL A 772 17.31 7.21 43.41
C VAL A 772 16.11 7.03 44.34
N HIS A 773 15.09 6.29 43.89
CA HIS A 773 13.88 6.08 44.67
C HIS A 773 13.27 4.68 44.48
N SER A 774 12.38 4.29 45.40
CA SER A 774 11.57 3.06 45.28
C SER A 774 10.25 3.32 44.53
N PHE A 775 9.61 2.24 44.05
CA PHE A 775 8.29 2.29 43.37
C PHE A 775 7.18 1.72 44.24
N ALA A 776 5.97 2.25 44.12
CA ALA A 776 4.80 1.54 44.66
C ALA A 776 4.61 0.19 43.92
N PRO A 777 4.18 -0.90 44.59
CA PRO A 777 4.02 -2.22 43.98
C PRO A 777 3.22 -2.21 42.67
N ALA A 778 2.12 -1.44 42.62
CA ALA A 778 1.28 -1.30 41.42
C ALA A 778 2.02 -0.67 40.22
N GLN A 779 2.94 0.28 40.46
CA GLN A 779 3.73 0.91 39.39
C GLN A 779 4.76 -0.07 38.82
N LYS A 780 5.36 -0.89 39.69
CA LYS A 780 6.28 -1.97 39.31
C LYS A 780 5.56 -3.03 38.47
N ASP A 781 4.37 -3.46 38.88
CA ASP A 781 3.59 -4.49 38.17
C ASP A 781 3.11 -4.01 36.79
N LEU A 782 2.63 -2.77 36.69
CA LEU A 782 2.25 -2.16 35.41
C LEU A 782 3.42 -2.15 34.42
N TRP A 783 4.61 -1.77 34.87
CA TRP A 783 5.80 -1.73 34.03
C TRP A 783 6.28 -3.14 33.63
N MET A 784 6.35 -4.07 34.58
CA MET A 784 6.75 -5.47 34.29
C MET A 784 5.82 -6.15 33.29
N ASN A 785 4.52 -5.86 33.35
CA ASN A 785 3.54 -6.38 32.39
C ASN A 785 3.72 -5.78 30.99
N ASN A 786 4.01 -4.48 30.89
CA ASN A 786 4.29 -3.83 29.61
C ASN A 786 5.57 -4.40 28.96
N LYS A 787 6.64 -4.63 29.74
CA LYS A 787 7.89 -5.23 29.25
C LYS A 787 7.68 -6.64 28.70
N ARG A 788 6.91 -7.49 29.40
CA ARG A 788 6.57 -8.85 28.91
C ARG A 788 5.76 -8.82 27.61
N LYS A 789 4.88 -7.84 27.46
CA LYS A 789 4.06 -7.70 26.25
C LYS A 789 4.90 -7.33 25.02
N ILE A 790 5.87 -6.43 25.19
CA ILE A 790 6.81 -6.02 24.12
C ILE A 790 7.74 -7.18 23.71
N ILE A 791 8.21 -7.98 24.66
CA ILE A 791 9.04 -9.16 24.36
C ILE A 791 8.24 -10.19 23.55
N ASN A 792 6.99 -10.47 23.93
CA ASN A 792 6.13 -11.40 23.19
C ASN A 792 5.77 -10.88 21.79
N GLU A 793 5.56 -9.57 21.62
CA GLU A 793 5.31 -8.95 20.32
C GLU A 793 6.55 -8.93 19.40
N ASN A 794 7.76 -8.97 19.97
CA ASN A 794 9.02 -9.08 19.23
C ASN A 794 9.40 -10.53 18.87
N GLU A 795 8.94 -11.52 19.66
CA GLU A 795 9.09 -12.95 19.33
C GLU A 795 8.17 -13.39 18.17
N GLU A 796 7.02 -12.74 17.98
CA GLU A 796 6.10 -13.03 16.85
C GLU A 796 6.52 -12.36 15.52
N ASN A 797 7.43 -11.38 15.55
CA ASN A 797 7.85 -10.62 14.36
C ASN A 797 9.27 -10.97 13.82
N HIS A 798 9.94 -11.97 14.39
CA HIS A 798 11.24 -12.47 13.90
C HIS A 798 11.19 -13.96 13.53
N HIS A 799 10.34 -14.30 12.57
CA HIS A 799 10.46 -15.53 11.79
C HIS A 799 10.73 -15.20 10.32
N GLU A 800 11.88 -14.61 10.04
CA GLU A 800 12.59 -14.75 8.76
C GLU A 800 14.09 -14.44 8.99
N ASP A 801 14.93 -15.41 8.62
CA ASP A 801 16.41 -15.43 8.54
C ASP A 801 17.30 -15.48 9.81
N ILE A 802 17.51 -16.70 10.33
CA ILE A 802 18.74 -17.53 10.21
C ILE A 802 18.42 -18.85 10.95
N SER A 803 18.06 -19.92 10.24
CA SER A 803 17.88 -21.23 10.87
C SER A 803 19.24 -21.88 11.11
N VAL A 804 19.80 -21.68 12.30
CA VAL A 804 20.92 -22.49 12.79
C VAL A 804 20.45 -23.94 12.85
N THR A 805 21.13 -24.83 12.14
CA THR A 805 20.75 -26.24 12.13
C THR A 805 20.93 -26.84 13.53
N PRO A 806 20.13 -27.85 13.95
CA PRO A 806 20.28 -28.48 15.27
C PRO A 806 21.70 -29.04 15.54
N LEU A 807 22.47 -29.29 14.48
CA LEU A 807 23.86 -29.74 14.56
C LEU A 807 24.81 -28.58 14.92
N GLU A 808 24.58 -27.38 14.40
CA GLU A 808 25.36 -26.18 14.70
C GLU A 808 25.07 -25.66 16.12
N GLU A 809 23.83 -25.74 16.59
CA GLU A 809 23.47 -25.37 17.97
C GLU A 809 24.17 -26.28 19.00
N LYS A 810 24.20 -27.58 18.73
CA LYS A 810 24.94 -28.55 19.54
C LYS A 810 26.44 -28.27 19.50
N THR A 811 26.98 -27.96 18.34
CA THR A 811 28.41 -27.63 18.18
C THR A 811 28.80 -26.39 18.99
N MET A 812 27.96 -25.35 18.99
CA MET A 812 28.18 -24.13 19.77
C MET A 812 28.09 -24.39 21.29
N LYS A 813 27.12 -25.20 21.73
CA LYS A 813 27.00 -25.61 23.14
C LYS A 813 28.19 -26.43 23.60
N LEU A 814 28.71 -27.30 22.75
CA LEU A 814 29.92 -28.07 23.04
C LEU A 814 31.15 -27.17 23.22
N ILE A 815 31.38 -26.23 22.30
CA ILE A 815 32.50 -25.28 22.39
C ILE A 815 32.40 -24.42 23.65
N LEU A 816 31.20 -23.92 23.96
CA LEU A 816 30.97 -23.10 25.15
C LEU A 816 31.22 -23.90 26.43
N PHE A 817 30.66 -25.11 26.53
CA PHE A 817 30.82 -25.95 27.71
C PHE A 817 32.28 -26.37 27.92
N GLN A 818 32.99 -26.64 26.83
CA GLN A 818 34.42 -26.96 26.86
C GLN A 818 35.27 -25.79 27.38
N LYS A 819 34.95 -24.55 26.98
CA LYS A 819 35.60 -23.35 27.52
C LYS A 819 35.34 -23.13 29.01
N LEU A 820 34.14 -23.47 29.50
CA LEU A 820 33.75 -23.22 30.88
C LEU A 820 34.29 -24.27 31.87
N THR A 821 34.55 -25.48 31.39
CA THR A 821 34.94 -26.63 32.22
C THR A 821 36.39 -27.08 32.02
N GLU A 822 37.04 -26.59 30.97
CA GLU A 822 38.39 -26.99 30.53
C GLU A 822 38.56 -28.49 30.25
N LEU A 823 37.46 -29.24 30.16
CA LEU A 823 37.48 -30.67 29.87
C LEU A 823 37.89 -30.97 28.42
N LYS A 824 38.42 -32.17 28.19
CA LYS A 824 38.59 -32.71 26.84
C LYS A 824 37.22 -32.87 26.17
N LYS A 825 37.20 -32.69 24.84
CA LYS A 825 35.98 -32.66 24.03
C LYS A 825 35.07 -33.88 24.25
N GLU A 826 35.68 -35.06 24.41
CA GLU A 826 34.98 -36.33 24.63
C GLU A 826 34.20 -36.36 25.94
N GLU A 827 34.77 -35.79 27.01
CA GLU A 827 34.11 -35.73 28.32
C GLU A 827 33.02 -34.65 28.35
N CYS A 828 33.24 -33.51 27.68
CA CYS A 828 32.20 -32.50 27.47
C CYS A 828 30.99 -33.08 26.73
N LEU A 829 31.22 -33.86 25.68
CA LEU A 829 30.16 -34.51 24.90
C LEU A 829 29.34 -35.46 25.78
N ARG A 830 30.00 -36.32 26.55
CA ARG A 830 29.33 -37.27 27.45
C ARG A 830 28.38 -36.56 28.43
N ILE A 831 28.88 -35.53 29.12
CA ILE A 831 28.07 -34.78 30.11
C ILE A 831 26.93 -34.01 29.44
N LEU A 832 27.19 -33.41 28.28
CA LEU A 832 26.16 -32.71 27.51
C LEU A 832 25.07 -33.66 27.01
N GLU A 833 25.42 -34.86 26.54
CA GLU A 833 24.46 -35.86 26.09
C GLU A 833 23.60 -36.39 27.24
N GLU A 834 24.21 -36.73 28.38
CA GLU A 834 23.51 -37.16 29.59
C GLU A 834 22.57 -36.07 30.13
N SER A 835 22.93 -34.80 29.92
CA SER A 835 22.14 -33.64 30.35
C SER A 835 21.21 -33.10 29.26
N PHE A 836 20.95 -33.88 28.21
CA PHE A 836 20.09 -33.52 27.07
C PHE A 836 20.44 -32.16 26.44
N TRP A 837 21.73 -31.85 26.35
CA TRP A 837 22.29 -30.63 25.80
C TRP A 837 21.84 -29.33 26.51
N ASN A 838 21.45 -29.42 27.78
CA ASN A 838 21.15 -28.27 28.63
C ASN A 838 22.40 -27.82 29.41
N ILE A 839 22.95 -26.64 29.08
CA ILE A 839 24.21 -26.14 29.67
C ILE A 839 24.13 -25.96 31.19
N LYS A 840 23.01 -25.49 31.74
CA LYS A 840 22.86 -25.27 33.19
C LYS A 840 22.87 -26.60 33.95
N VAL A 841 22.14 -27.59 33.44
CA VAL A 841 22.12 -28.94 34.01
C VAL A 841 23.50 -29.57 33.86
N SER A 842 24.15 -29.42 32.70
CA SER A 842 25.49 -29.95 32.44
C SER A 842 26.53 -29.38 33.41
N LEU A 843 26.49 -28.08 33.71
CA LEU A 843 27.39 -27.44 34.68
C LEU A 843 27.11 -27.90 36.12
N ALA A 844 25.84 -28.11 36.48
CA ALA A 844 25.48 -28.66 37.78
C ALA A 844 25.99 -30.10 37.94
N THR A 845 25.83 -30.93 36.90
CA THR A 845 26.35 -32.31 36.84
C THR A 845 27.88 -32.31 36.92
N PHE A 846 28.56 -31.44 36.17
CA PHE A 846 30.01 -31.29 36.23
C PHE A 846 30.50 -30.89 37.62
N ASN A 847 29.89 -29.88 38.25
CA ASN A 847 30.25 -29.46 39.61
C ASN A 847 30.02 -30.58 40.64
N SER A 848 28.94 -31.36 40.49
CA SER A 848 28.70 -32.53 41.33
C SER A 848 29.79 -33.60 41.15
N LEU A 849 30.20 -33.86 39.91
CA LEU A 849 31.24 -34.84 39.59
C LEU A 849 32.64 -34.41 40.05
N ILE A 850 32.98 -33.12 39.94
CA ILE A 850 34.22 -32.57 40.51
C ILE A 850 34.25 -32.72 42.03
N ASN A 851 33.16 -32.38 42.70
CA ASN A 851 33.11 -32.42 44.17
C ASN A 851 33.10 -33.85 44.73
N THR A 852 32.80 -34.85 43.91
CA THR A 852 32.76 -36.28 44.28
C THR A 852 33.96 -37.08 43.77
N CYS A 853 35.00 -36.42 43.22
CA CYS A 853 36.18 -37.04 42.58
C CYS A 853 35.82 -37.99 41.41
N GLY A 854 34.69 -37.73 40.72
CA GLY A 854 34.19 -38.59 39.64
C GLY A 854 34.84 -38.36 38.27
N ILE A 855 35.72 -37.36 38.12
CA ILE A 855 36.44 -37.07 36.88
C ILE A 855 37.94 -37.14 37.18
N ALA A 856 38.64 -38.04 36.50
CA ALA A 856 40.09 -38.18 36.60
C ALA A 856 40.81 -36.98 35.95
N ASP A 857 41.94 -36.56 36.53
CA ASP A 857 42.70 -35.37 36.11
C ASP A 857 43.15 -35.42 34.63
N ASP A 858 43.40 -36.61 34.09
CA ASP A 858 43.80 -36.81 32.69
C ASP A 858 42.71 -36.45 31.67
N LYS A 859 41.48 -36.18 32.14
CA LYS A 859 40.34 -35.78 31.31
C LYS A 859 40.21 -34.26 31.10
N PHE A 860 41.02 -33.46 31.79
CA PHE A 860 41.09 -32.02 31.56
C PHE A 860 42.16 -31.67 30.51
N ASN A 861 41.98 -30.55 29.81
CA ASN A 861 42.99 -29.98 28.93
C ASN A 861 44.03 -29.24 29.79
N PHE A 862 44.83 -29.96 30.57
CA PHE A 862 45.94 -29.32 31.27
C PHE A 862 47.02 -28.89 30.26
N GLN A 863 47.42 -27.62 30.34
CA GLN A 863 48.75 -27.14 29.93
C GLN A 863 49.65 -27.06 31.16
#